data_AF-A0A413J0X2-F1
#
_entry.id   AF-A0A413J0X2-F1
#
_cell.length_a   1.000
_cell.length_b   1.000
_cell.length_c   1.000
_cell.angle_alpha   90.00
_cell.angle_beta   90.00
_cell.angle_gamma   90.00
#
_symmetry.space_group_name_H-M   'P 1'
#
loop_
_entity.id
_entity.type
_entity.pdbx_description
1 polymer ?
#
loop_
_entity_poly.entity_id
_entity_poly.type
_entity_poly.pdbx_seq_one_letter_code
_entity_poly.pdbx_strand_id
1 'polypeptide(L)'
;MAFPFYHQHDSMDCGPACLQMIAKFYGKMHSLQTLREYCYANRNGVTLLGISDAAERIGFRAMGIKTDFSKLANKVILPCIVHWKQDHFIVVYKIKVHKSGNSPKATIYVADPAFGCLKYSIEEFCEGWLSSVEKGKEKGMVLMLTPSIHFYDKGINDETKKQSILFFLNYLRPHKKMFVQIVMGMLLGLVFQLIFPFLTQSMIDVGVLNNNLNFIILILVTQLILSTSQLSVGFIQSWIFTHINTRINVALISDFIFKLLKLPIRFFDSKKTGDIMQRIGDHSRIESFLTGSSLATFFSLFNFIVFSIILAIYNMQILVIFVIGHSIYMGWIFLFLRVRRQLDFKRFEKAAKNQSNIIQLIEGAQEIKLNNCENKVRCKWEKIQAELFEVTVKGVSIDQVQSGGAFFISQTLNIILSVIAAKEVIEGRMTLGMMMSLSYIIGQLRAPIENMIGFIHAYQDAKISLERLGEVHFQANEDQITENDITELETKDHNIRIEGLNFSYLGSKLTPVLSDINLVIPQNKVTAIVGASGSGKTTLIKLLMGNYLPDKGRVKIGHLDLTHINPRFWRSKCGIVMQEGYLFSESVAENIAIGDDDIDKERLYNAAAIANIHDFIEELPSGYNTVIGKEGSGISQGQKQRILIARAVYKSPDFIFFDEATNSLDANNESEIMRNLERFFEGRTVVVVAHRLSTVQNADQIVVLDKGKIVETGNHQELLNQKGYYYTLVKNQLNLSE
;
A
#
# COMPACT_ATOMS: atom_id res chain seq x y z
N MET A 1 -5.94 -24.09 -22.27
CA MET A 1 -5.27 -23.31 -21.21
C MET A 1 -6.30 -22.66 -20.32
N ALA A 2 -6.04 -22.58 -19.02
CA ALA A 2 -6.84 -21.79 -18.08
C ALA A 2 -6.61 -20.29 -18.35
N PHE A 3 -7.64 -19.47 -18.22
CA PHE A 3 -7.50 -18.01 -18.34
C PHE A 3 -6.63 -17.49 -17.20
N PRO A 4 -5.65 -16.60 -17.46
CA PRO A 4 -4.81 -16.04 -16.40
C PRO A 4 -5.64 -15.15 -15.48
N PHE A 5 -5.45 -15.33 -14.17
CA PHE A 5 -6.16 -14.56 -13.16
C PHE A 5 -5.18 -13.75 -12.31
N TYR A 6 -5.44 -12.45 -12.21
CA TYR A 6 -4.73 -11.53 -11.32
C TYR A 6 -5.73 -10.85 -10.42
N HIS A 7 -5.35 -10.72 -9.15
CA HIS A 7 -6.19 -10.12 -8.14
C HIS A 7 -5.97 -8.61 -8.09
N GLN A 8 -7.03 -7.83 -7.85
CA GLN A 8 -6.86 -6.42 -7.45
C GLN A 8 -6.30 -6.33 -6.03
N HIS A 9 -5.27 -5.52 -5.80
CA HIS A 9 -4.71 -5.33 -4.45
C HIS A 9 -5.45 -4.25 -3.67
N ASP A 10 -5.92 -3.20 -4.37
CA ASP A 10 -6.77 -2.15 -3.81
C ASP A 10 -8.12 -2.14 -4.52
N SER A 11 -9.14 -1.57 -3.87
CA SER A 11 -10.50 -1.47 -4.44
C SER A 11 -10.56 -0.66 -5.74
N MET A 12 -9.57 0.18 -6.00
CA MET A 12 -9.51 1.07 -7.16
C MET A 12 -8.89 0.42 -8.39
N ASP A 13 -8.39 -0.82 -8.27
CA ASP A 13 -7.56 -1.44 -9.31
C ASP A 13 -8.30 -2.41 -10.21
N CYS A 14 -9.62 -2.49 -10.11
CA CYS A 14 -10.44 -3.39 -10.92
C CYS A 14 -10.12 -3.25 -12.42
N GLY A 15 -10.03 -2.03 -12.94
CA GLY A 15 -9.65 -1.74 -14.32
C GLY A 15 -8.22 -2.19 -14.70
N PRO A 16 -7.18 -1.71 -14.00
CA PRO A 16 -5.79 -2.14 -14.20
C PRO A 16 -5.61 -3.67 -14.12
N ALA A 17 -6.25 -4.34 -13.17
CA ALA A 17 -6.18 -5.79 -13.02
C ALA A 17 -6.86 -6.51 -14.19
N CYS A 18 -8.00 -6.00 -14.67
CA CYS A 18 -8.63 -6.50 -15.90
C CYS A 18 -7.69 -6.42 -17.11
N LEU A 19 -7.02 -5.28 -17.28
CA LEU A 19 -6.07 -5.07 -18.37
C LEU A 19 -4.85 -5.99 -18.23
N GLN A 20 -4.36 -6.22 -17.01
CA GLN A 20 -3.27 -7.14 -16.71
C GLN A 20 -3.61 -8.59 -17.10
N MET A 21 -4.80 -9.06 -16.76
CA MET A 21 -5.29 -10.40 -17.13
C MET A 21 -5.35 -10.56 -18.66
N ILE A 22 -5.87 -9.56 -19.37
CA ILE A 22 -5.96 -9.60 -20.84
C ILE A 22 -4.56 -9.53 -21.48
N ALA A 23 -3.67 -8.67 -21.00
CA ALA A 23 -2.29 -8.61 -21.48
C ALA A 23 -1.57 -9.96 -21.32
N LYS A 24 -1.75 -10.63 -20.17
CA LYS A 24 -1.18 -11.96 -19.93
C LYS A 24 -1.80 -13.03 -20.81
N PHE A 25 -3.09 -12.94 -21.11
CA PHE A 25 -3.77 -13.86 -22.04
C PHE A 25 -3.13 -13.82 -23.43
N TYR A 26 -2.71 -12.63 -23.89
CA TYR A 26 -1.96 -12.44 -25.13
C TYR A 26 -0.44 -12.59 -24.99
N GLY A 27 0.06 -13.07 -23.83
CA GLY A 27 1.46 -13.47 -23.63
C GLY A 27 2.39 -12.41 -23.03
N LYS A 28 1.91 -11.21 -22.69
CA LYS A 28 2.75 -10.17 -22.03
C LYS A 28 2.41 -9.93 -20.58
N MET A 29 3.44 -9.70 -19.77
CA MET A 29 3.31 -9.35 -18.35
C MET A 29 3.61 -7.88 -18.16
N HIS A 30 2.67 -7.16 -17.55
CA HIS A 30 2.88 -5.82 -17.03
C HIS A 30 2.65 -5.84 -15.52
N SER A 31 3.38 -5.01 -14.77
CA SER A 31 3.11 -4.83 -13.34
C SER A 31 1.76 -4.13 -13.17
N LEU A 32 1.03 -4.44 -12.10
CA LEU A 32 -0.24 -3.77 -11.81
C LEU A 32 -0.04 -2.27 -11.61
N GLN A 33 1.08 -1.88 -11.00
CA GLN A 33 1.44 -0.50 -10.73
C GLN A 33 1.60 0.33 -12.01
N THR A 34 2.36 -0.16 -13.00
CA THR A 34 2.50 0.52 -14.30
C THR A 34 1.13 0.70 -14.97
N LEU A 35 0.26 -0.31 -14.87
CA LEU A 35 -1.09 -0.22 -15.43
C LEU A 35 -1.98 0.76 -14.66
N ARG A 36 -1.86 0.88 -13.34
CA ARG A 36 -2.56 1.92 -12.54
C ARG A 36 -2.17 3.32 -12.99
N GLU A 37 -0.88 3.56 -13.19
CA GLU A 37 -0.35 4.84 -13.63
C GLU A 37 -0.86 5.19 -15.03
N TYR A 38 -0.87 4.23 -15.94
CA TYR A 38 -1.41 4.42 -17.29
C TYR A 38 -2.94 4.60 -17.31
N CYS A 39 -3.65 3.93 -16.40
CA CYS A 39 -5.09 4.06 -16.22
C CYS A 39 -5.50 5.34 -15.48
N TYR A 40 -4.55 6.08 -14.91
CA TYR A 40 -4.80 7.25 -14.06
C TYR A 40 -5.72 6.94 -12.85
N ALA A 41 -5.48 5.80 -12.19
CA ALA A 41 -6.24 5.40 -11.02
C ALA A 41 -6.14 6.42 -9.87
N ASN A 42 -7.28 6.73 -9.24
CA ASN A 42 -7.37 7.64 -8.10
C ASN A 42 -8.14 7.02 -6.92
N ARG A 43 -8.37 7.79 -5.86
CA ARG A 43 -9.15 7.39 -4.67
C ARG A 43 -10.61 7.00 -4.95
N ASN A 44 -11.14 7.26 -6.13
CA ASN A 44 -12.52 6.98 -6.54
C ASN A 44 -12.62 5.85 -7.57
N GLY A 45 -11.51 5.41 -8.16
CA GLY A 45 -11.44 4.28 -9.07
C GLY A 45 -10.76 4.64 -10.38
N VAL A 46 -11.17 3.97 -11.45
CA VAL A 46 -10.65 4.15 -12.81
C VAL A 46 -11.82 4.34 -13.76
N THR A 47 -11.64 5.19 -14.77
CA THR A 47 -12.67 5.40 -15.82
C THR A 47 -12.46 4.43 -16.98
N LEU A 48 -13.52 4.08 -17.70
CA LEU A 48 -13.42 3.23 -18.90
C LEU A 48 -12.47 3.83 -19.96
N LEU A 49 -12.45 5.16 -20.07
CA LEU A 49 -11.53 5.90 -20.94
C LEU A 49 -10.07 5.72 -20.48
N GLY A 50 -9.80 5.81 -19.18
CA GLY A 50 -8.48 5.56 -18.61
C GLY A 50 -7.98 4.14 -18.91
N ILE A 51 -8.85 3.13 -18.83
CA ILE A 51 -8.51 1.74 -19.21
C ILE A 51 -8.19 1.65 -20.70
N SER A 52 -8.99 2.31 -21.55
CA SER A 52 -8.79 2.35 -23.00
C SER A 52 -7.44 2.96 -23.36
N ASP A 53 -7.07 4.07 -22.72
CA ASP A 53 -5.81 4.77 -22.94
C ASP A 53 -4.61 3.94 -22.48
N ALA A 54 -4.73 3.30 -21.31
CA ALA A 54 -3.71 2.39 -20.82
C ALA A 54 -3.51 1.21 -21.78
N ALA A 55 -4.61 0.66 -22.30
CA ALA A 55 -4.57 -0.42 -23.27
C ALA A 55 -3.86 0.02 -24.56
N GLU A 56 -4.14 1.21 -25.08
CA GLU A 56 -3.44 1.80 -26.24
C GLU A 56 -1.94 1.99 -25.97
N ARG A 57 -1.55 2.48 -24.78
CA ARG A 57 -0.13 2.67 -24.40
C ARG A 57 0.67 1.38 -24.37
N ILE A 58 0.06 0.29 -23.90
CA ILE A 58 0.70 -1.04 -23.90
C ILE A 58 0.59 -1.75 -25.27
N GLY A 59 -0.07 -1.15 -26.26
CA GLY A 59 -0.11 -1.62 -27.64
C GLY A 59 -1.38 -2.35 -28.06
N PHE A 60 -2.45 -2.35 -27.27
CA PHE A 60 -3.77 -2.78 -27.74
C PHE A 60 -4.44 -1.72 -28.61
N ARG A 61 -5.34 -2.13 -29.50
CA ARG A 61 -6.42 -1.30 -30.01
C ARG A 61 -7.63 -1.51 -29.10
N ALA A 62 -8.08 -0.42 -28.49
CA ALA A 62 -9.19 -0.42 -27.57
C ALA A 62 -10.42 0.25 -28.19
N MET A 63 -11.60 -0.36 -28.06
CA MET A 63 -12.85 0.19 -28.57
C MET A 63 -13.97 -0.01 -27.56
N GLY A 64 -14.48 1.10 -27.00
CA GLY A 64 -15.63 1.13 -26.11
C GLY A 64 -16.94 1.13 -26.90
N ILE A 65 -17.83 0.18 -26.62
CA ILE A 65 -19.16 0.10 -27.24
C ILE A 65 -20.25 -0.11 -26.18
N LYS A 66 -21.44 0.43 -26.42
CA LYS A 66 -22.67 0.04 -25.71
C LYS A 66 -23.42 -0.98 -26.53
N THR A 67 -23.65 -2.17 -25.98
CA THR A 67 -24.26 -3.27 -26.74
C THR A 67 -25.22 -4.09 -25.89
N ASP A 68 -26.13 -4.79 -26.55
CA ASP A 68 -27.02 -5.78 -25.95
C ASP A 68 -26.35 -7.17 -25.87
N PHE A 69 -26.90 -8.07 -25.04
CA PHE A 69 -26.34 -9.39 -24.80
C PHE A 69 -26.19 -10.24 -26.07
N SER A 70 -27.15 -10.14 -27.00
CA SER A 70 -27.13 -10.93 -28.24
C SER A 70 -25.91 -10.62 -29.11
N LYS A 71 -25.50 -9.34 -29.13
CA LYS A 71 -24.30 -8.88 -29.84
C LYS A 71 -23.02 -9.15 -29.06
N LEU A 72 -23.05 -9.05 -27.73
CA LEU A 72 -21.92 -9.47 -26.88
C LEU A 72 -21.55 -10.94 -27.12
N ALA A 73 -22.56 -11.82 -27.17
CA ALA A 73 -22.33 -13.25 -27.34
C ALA A 73 -21.80 -13.65 -28.72
N ASN A 74 -22.18 -12.93 -29.78
CA ASN A 74 -21.95 -13.37 -31.17
C ASN A 74 -20.97 -12.49 -31.98
N LYS A 75 -20.77 -11.22 -31.60
CA LYS A 75 -20.00 -10.25 -32.42
C LYS A 75 -18.81 -9.64 -31.70
N VAL A 76 -18.76 -9.69 -30.38
CA VAL A 76 -17.66 -9.11 -29.59
C VAL A 76 -16.50 -10.10 -29.50
N ILE A 77 -15.27 -9.59 -29.66
CA ILE A 77 -14.04 -10.36 -29.51
C ILE A 77 -13.75 -10.53 -28.02
N LEU A 78 -13.52 -11.77 -27.58
CA LEU A 78 -13.15 -12.12 -26.21
C LEU A 78 -11.63 -12.40 -26.12
N PRO A 79 -10.97 -12.09 -25.00
CA PRO A 79 -11.51 -11.50 -23.77
C PRO A 79 -11.78 -9.99 -23.89
N CYS A 80 -12.87 -9.51 -23.28
CA CYS A 80 -13.24 -8.10 -23.22
C CYS A 80 -13.51 -7.65 -21.78
N ILE A 81 -13.36 -6.34 -21.52
CA ILE A 81 -13.66 -5.75 -20.20
C ILE A 81 -15.10 -5.23 -20.24
N VAL A 82 -15.89 -5.49 -19.19
CA VAL A 82 -17.24 -4.95 -19.05
C VAL A 82 -17.38 -4.18 -17.75
N HIS A 83 -18.19 -3.12 -17.80
CA HIS A 83 -18.54 -2.36 -16.59
C HIS A 83 -19.65 -3.09 -15.85
N TRP A 84 -19.41 -3.43 -14.59
CA TRP A 84 -20.24 -4.30 -13.78
C TRP A 84 -20.79 -3.52 -12.59
N LYS A 85 -22.11 -3.61 -12.36
CA LYS A 85 -22.87 -2.98 -11.27
C LYS A 85 -22.64 -1.47 -11.09
N GLN A 86 -22.14 -0.81 -12.13
CA GLN A 86 -21.81 0.61 -12.17
C GLN A 86 -20.68 1.06 -11.22
N ASP A 87 -19.99 0.13 -10.56
CA ASP A 87 -18.94 0.41 -9.59
C ASP A 87 -17.68 -0.47 -9.75
N HIS A 88 -17.68 -1.41 -10.70
CA HIS A 88 -16.62 -2.40 -10.85
C HIS A 88 -16.33 -2.75 -12.32
N PHE A 89 -15.16 -3.33 -12.59
CA PHE A 89 -14.81 -3.87 -13.91
C PHE A 89 -14.46 -5.35 -13.80
N ILE A 90 -14.95 -6.13 -14.76
CA ILE A 90 -14.69 -7.57 -14.85
C ILE A 90 -14.29 -7.95 -16.28
N VAL A 91 -13.58 -9.07 -16.43
CA VAL A 91 -13.21 -9.61 -17.75
C VAL A 91 -14.14 -10.75 -18.14
N VAL A 92 -14.82 -10.62 -19.27
CA VAL A 92 -15.53 -11.74 -19.90
C VAL A 92 -14.55 -12.41 -20.86
N TYR A 93 -14.16 -13.66 -20.57
CA TYR A 93 -13.16 -14.36 -21.38
C TYR A 93 -13.74 -15.51 -22.21
N LYS A 94 -14.94 -15.99 -21.90
CA LYS A 94 -15.59 -17.04 -22.69
C LYS A 94 -17.11 -17.02 -22.49
N ILE A 95 -17.85 -17.21 -23.58
CA ILE A 95 -19.30 -17.42 -23.55
C ILE A 95 -19.58 -18.77 -24.23
N LYS A 96 -20.27 -19.68 -23.53
CA LYS A 96 -20.73 -20.96 -24.12
C LYS A 96 -22.24 -20.93 -24.26
N VAL A 97 -22.73 -20.94 -25.49
CA VAL A 97 -24.16 -21.05 -25.78
C VAL A 97 -24.51 -22.54 -25.88
N HIS A 98 -25.48 -22.98 -25.09
CA HIS A 98 -26.02 -24.34 -25.12
C HIS A 98 -27.26 -24.38 -26.00
N LYS A 99 -27.31 -25.33 -26.94
CA LYS A 99 -28.53 -25.59 -27.73
C LYS A 99 -29.50 -26.39 -26.85
N SER A 100 -30.50 -25.73 -26.29
CA SER A 100 -31.62 -26.36 -25.58
C SER A 100 -32.91 -25.64 -25.98
N GLY A 101 -34.01 -26.39 -26.18
CA GLY A 101 -35.26 -25.91 -26.79
C GLY A 101 -35.90 -24.67 -26.13
N ASN A 102 -36.64 -23.92 -26.97
CA ASN A 102 -37.42 -22.69 -26.75
C ASN A 102 -36.79 -21.50 -25.99
N SER A 103 -35.68 -21.65 -25.27
CA SER A 103 -34.96 -20.52 -24.66
C SER A 103 -33.43 -20.68 -24.74
N PRO A 104 -32.69 -19.67 -25.24
CA PRO A 104 -31.24 -19.75 -25.34
C PRO A 104 -30.63 -19.76 -23.94
N LYS A 105 -30.03 -20.89 -23.53
CA LYS A 105 -29.22 -20.96 -22.30
C LYS A 105 -27.76 -20.74 -22.65
N ALA A 106 -27.10 -19.80 -22.00
CA ALA A 106 -25.65 -19.60 -22.13
C ALA A 106 -25.00 -19.52 -20.75
N THR A 107 -23.77 -20.02 -20.67
CA THR A 107 -22.90 -19.88 -19.50
C THR A 107 -21.82 -18.86 -19.83
N ILE A 108 -21.77 -17.77 -19.07
CA ILE A 108 -20.78 -16.70 -19.22
C ILE A 108 -19.66 -16.97 -18.22
N TYR A 109 -18.43 -17.03 -18.70
CA TYR A 109 -17.24 -17.21 -17.89
C TYR A 109 -16.57 -15.85 -17.70
N VAL A 110 -16.48 -15.45 -16.44
CA VAL A 110 -15.98 -14.14 -16.02
C VAL A 110 -14.76 -14.33 -15.15
N ALA A 111 -13.75 -13.50 -15.33
CA ALA A 111 -12.67 -13.31 -14.38
C ALA A 111 -12.90 -11.96 -13.68
N ASP A 112 -13.35 -12.03 -12.43
CA ASP A 112 -13.59 -10.87 -11.59
C ASP A 112 -12.35 -10.60 -10.74
N PRO A 113 -11.67 -9.45 -10.91
CA PRO A 113 -10.48 -9.12 -10.13
C PRO A 113 -10.62 -9.23 -8.61
N ALA A 114 -11.85 -9.15 -8.07
CA ALA A 114 -12.14 -9.25 -6.64
C ALA A 114 -12.52 -10.66 -6.18
N PHE A 115 -13.15 -11.46 -7.05
CA PHE A 115 -13.79 -12.73 -6.65
C PHE A 115 -13.24 -13.98 -7.34
N GLY A 116 -12.33 -13.83 -8.30
CA GLY A 116 -11.77 -14.94 -9.06
C GLY A 116 -12.51 -15.24 -10.36
N CYS A 117 -12.29 -16.43 -10.89
CA CYS A 117 -13.00 -16.91 -12.07
C CYS A 117 -14.38 -17.45 -11.68
N LEU A 118 -15.44 -16.77 -12.12
CA LEU A 118 -16.84 -17.08 -11.85
C LEU A 118 -17.57 -17.52 -13.12
N LYS A 119 -18.77 -18.10 -12.91
CA LYS A 119 -19.70 -18.47 -13.99
C LYS A 119 -21.06 -17.89 -13.65
N TYR A 120 -21.68 -17.24 -14.62
CA TYR A 120 -23.02 -16.66 -14.48
C TYR A 120 -23.98 -17.23 -15.52
N SER A 121 -25.27 -17.28 -15.15
CA SER A 121 -26.37 -17.44 -16.10
C SER A 121 -26.58 -16.14 -16.91
N ILE A 122 -27.37 -16.19 -17.98
CA ILE A 122 -27.68 -14.97 -18.77
C ILE A 122 -28.42 -13.95 -17.91
N GLU A 123 -29.40 -14.40 -17.12
CA GLU A 123 -30.22 -13.54 -16.26
C GLU A 123 -29.36 -12.83 -15.22
N GLU A 124 -28.55 -13.58 -14.46
CA GLU A 124 -27.62 -13.04 -13.45
C GLU A 124 -26.59 -12.07 -14.06
N PHE A 125 -26.10 -12.37 -15.27
CA PHE A 125 -25.14 -11.51 -15.94
C PHE A 125 -25.77 -10.20 -16.41
N CYS A 126 -26.98 -10.28 -16.98
CA CYS A 126 -27.71 -9.12 -17.45
C CYS A 126 -28.10 -8.18 -16.30
N GLU A 127 -28.52 -8.70 -15.15
CA GLU A 127 -28.79 -7.90 -13.94
C GLU A 127 -27.57 -7.08 -13.49
N GLY A 128 -26.37 -7.65 -13.62
CA GLY A 128 -25.13 -6.98 -13.22
C GLY A 128 -24.54 -6.05 -14.28
N TRP A 129 -24.70 -6.34 -15.57
CA TRP A 129 -24.00 -5.64 -16.65
C TRP A 129 -24.84 -4.57 -17.36
N LEU A 130 -26.15 -4.74 -17.45
CA LEU A 130 -27.02 -3.79 -18.16
C LEU A 130 -27.15 -2.50 -17.35
N SER A 131 -26.81 -1.37 -17.96
CA SER A 131 -26.70 -0.09 -17.26
C SER A 131 -27.59 1.01 -17.82
N SER A 132 -28.07 0.87 -19.06
CA SER A 132 -28.83 1.93 -19.74
C SER A 132 -29.84 1.36 -20.72
N VAL A 133 -30.98 2.04 -20.88
CA VAL A 133 -32.00 1.71 -21.89
C VAL A 133 -31.91 2.72 -23.03
N GLU A 134 -31.59 2.28 -24.24
CA GLU A 134 -31.55 3.13 -25.43
C GLU A 134 -32.43 2.50 -26.53
N LYS A 135 -33.42 3.25 -27.02
CA LYS A 135 -34.40 2.78 -28.02
C LYS A 135 -35.12 1.48 -27.62
N GLY A 136 -35.54 1.38 -26.35
CA GLY A 136 -36.31 0.25 -25.82
C GLY A 136 -35.53 -1.05 -25.63
N LYS A 137 -34.19 -1.03 -25.79
CA LYS A 137 -33.31 -2.17 -25.51
C LYS A 137 -32.32 -1.83 -24.40
N GLU A 138 -32.21 -2.72 -23.43
CA GLU A 138 -31.20 -2.64 -22.38
C GLU A 138 -29.81 -2.93 -22.97
N LYS A 139 -28.85 -2.07 -22.64
CA LYS A 139 -27.46 -2.16 -23.11
C LYS A 139 -26.50 -2.00 -21.94
N GLY A 140 -25.38 -2.72 -22.01
CA GLY A 140 -24.23 -2.57 -21.13
C GLY A 140 -23.00 -2.04 -21.88
N MET A 141 -22.04 -1.51 -21.13
CA MET A 141 -20.77 -1.02 -21.68
C MET A 141 -19.75 -2.14 -21.78
N VAL A 142 -19.01 -2.19 -22.90
CA VAL A 142 -17.96 -3.16 -23.19
C VAL A 142 -16.76 -2.43 -23.76
N LEU A 143 -15.56 -2.80 -23.31
CA LEU A 143 -14.30 -2.39 -23.90
C LEU A 143 -13.66 -3.60 -24.57
N MET A 144 -13.63 -3.57 -25.90
CA MET A 144 -12.98 -4.58 -26.72
C MET A 144 -11.50 -4.26 -26.86
N LEU A 145 -10.65 -5.27 -26.69
CA LEU A 145 -9.20 -5.14 -26.76
C LEU A 145 -8.65 -6.12 -27.79
N THR A 146 -7.92 -5.60 -28.78
CA THR A 146 -7.25 -6.42 -29.80
C THR A 146 -5.77 -6.04 -29.86
N PRO A 147 -4.82 -6.99 -29.74
CA PRO A 147 -3.40 -6.65 -29.77
C PRO A 147 -3.03 -6.07 -31.12
N SER A 148 -2.30 -4.95 -31.14
CA SER A 148 -1.71 -4.41 -32.37
C SER A 148 -0.32 -5.03 -32.62
N ILE A 149 0.30 -4.74 -33.76
CA ILE A 149 1.68 -5.17 -34.07
C ILE A 149 2.64 -4.65 -32.98
N HIS A 150 2.49 -3.37 -32.58
CA HIS A 150 3.28 -2.74 -31.50
C HIS A 150 3.11 -3.42 -30.14
N PHE A 151 2.02 -4.15 -29.92
CA PHE A 151 1.85 -4.93 -28.69
C PHE A 151 2.99 -5.91 -28.53
N TYR A 152 3.51 -6.52 -29.61
CA TYR A 152 4.57 -7.53 -29.54
C TYR A 152 5.99 -6.94 -29.57
N ASP A 153 6.19 -5.76 -30.17
CA ASP A 153 7.51 -5.13 -30.35
C ASP A 153 8.15 -4.57 -29.06
N LYS A 154 7.37 -4.06 -28.10
CA LYS A 154 7.91 -3.56 -26.83
C LYS A 154 8.41 -4.72 -25.97
N GLY A 155 9.71 -4.82 -25.67
CA GLY A 155 10.27 -5.90 -24.85
C GLY A 155 9.51 -6.16 -23.54
N ILE A 156 9.59 -7.38 -23.01
CA ILE A 156 9.00 -7.71 -21.69
C ILE A 156 9.66 -6.77 -20.67
N ASN A 157 8.90 -5.84 -20.08
CA ASN A 157 9.41 -5.03 -18.97
C ASN A 157 9.75 -5.96 -17.79
N ASP A 158 11.04 -6.22 -17.61
CA ASP A 158 11.64 -7.16 -16.65
C ASP A 158 11.52 -6.71 -15.17
N GLU A 159 10.61 -5.77 -14.86
CA GLU A 159 10.41 -5.23 -13.50
C GLU A 159 9.90 -6.27 -12.51
N THR A 160 9.20 -7.30 -12.98
CA THR A 160 8.64 -8.36 -12.12
C THR A 160 9.70 -9.25 -11.47
N LYS A 161 10.92 -9.35 -12.03
CA LYS A 161 12.03 -10.10 -11.38
C LYS A 161 12.50 -9.46 -10.07
N LYS A 162 12.20 -8.18 -9.83
CA LYS A 162 12.62 -7.48 -8.60
C LYS A 162 11.75 -7.81 -7.38
N GLN A 163 10.53 -8.33 -7.57
CA GLN A 163 9.58 -8.65 -6.49
C GLN A 163 9.85 -10.02 -5.83
N SER A 164 11.10 -10.33 -5.50
CA SER A 164 11.45 -11.62 -4.89
C SER A 164 11.69 -11.50 -3.39
N ILE A 165 11.23 -12.49 -2.63
CA ILE A 165 11.54 -12.70 -1.21
C ILE A 165 13.06 -12.66 -0.96
N LEU A 166 13.86 -13.00 -1.97
CA LEU A 166 15.33 -12.93 -1.94
C LEU A 166 15.86 -11.53 -1.61
N PHE A 167 15.15 -10.45 -1.99
CA PHE A 167 15.53 -9.09 -1.62
C PHE A 167 15.62 -8.93 -0.11
N PHE A 168 14.65 -9.49 0.63
CA PHE A 168 14.58 -9.34 2.07
C PHE A 168 15.60 -10.22 2.83
N LEU A 169 16.21 -11.21 2.17
CA LEU A 169 17.35 -11.94 2.76
C LEU A 169 18.57 -11.02 2.98
N ASN A 170 18.63 -9.87 2.32
CA ASN A 170 19.68 -8.89 2.56
C ASN A 170 19.64 -8.34 4.00
N TYR A 171 18.45 -8.27 4.63
CA TYR A 171 18.31 -7.86 6.04
C TYR A 171 18.90 -8.87 7.03
N LEU A 172 19.11 -10.12 6.61
CA LEU A 172 19.78 -11.14 7.43
C LEU A 172 21.32 -11.04 7.39
N ARG A 173 21.89 -10.39 6.35
CA ARG A 173 23.34 -10.33 6.15
C ARG A 173 24.11 -9.63 7.28
N PRO A 174 23.63 -8.52 7.89
CA PRO A 174 24.32 -7.89 9.01
C PRO A 174 24.43 -8.80 10.24
N HIS A 175 23.50 -9.73 10.42
CA HIS A 175 23.38 -10.58 11.60
C HIS A 175 23.99 -11.98 11.43
N LYS A 176 24.86 -12.20 10.43
CA LYS A 176 25.47 -13.51 10.11
C LYS A 176 26.12 -14.21 11.32
N LYS A 177 26.82 -13.48 12.19
CA LYS A 177 27.48 -14.08 13.38
C LYS A 177 26.48 -14.69 14.36
N MET A 178 25.39 -13.98 14.65
CA MET A 178 24.35 -14.46 15.56
C MET A 178 23.57 -15.62 14.93
N PHE A 179 23.37 -15.57 13.60
CA PHE A 179 22.78 -16.67 12.86
C PHE A 179 23.63 -17.96 12.95
N VAL A 180 24.96 -17.83 12.87
CA VAL A 180 25.87 -18.97 13.10
C VAL A 180 25.75 -19.50 14.54
N GLN A 181 25.60 -18.64 15.54
CA GLN A 181 25.37 -19.07 16.93
C GLN A 181 24.04 -19.84 17.10
N ILE A 182 22.97 -19.40 16.43
CA ILE A 182 21.69 -20.12 16.41
C ILE A 182 21.87 -21.51 15.80
N VAL A 183 22.54 -21.60 14.63
CA VAL A 183 22.79 -22.88 13.96
C VAL A 183 23.67 -23.80 14.82
N MET A 184 24.70 -23.27 15.48
CA MET A 184 25.53 -24.03 16.42
C MET A 184 24.73 -24.54 17.62
N GLY A 185 23.91 -23.68 18.22
CA GLY A 185 22.99 -24.09 19.29
C GLY A 185 22.01 -25.15 18.80
N MET A 186 21.56 -25.06 17.55
CA MET A 186 20.61 -26.01 16.96
C MET A 186 21.24 -27.38 16.82
N LEU A 187 22.48 -27.44 16.31
CA LEU A 187 23.26 -28.68 16.22
C LEU A 187 23.51 -29.28 17.61
N LEU A 188 23.85 -28.48 18.62
CA LEU A 188 24.01 -28.95 19.99
C LEU A 188 22.71 -29.52 20.56
N GLY A 189 21.58 -28.83 20.35
CA GLY A 189 20.26 -29.30 20.74
C GLY A 189 19.89 -30.64 20.09
N LEU A 190 20.20 -30.80 18.80
CA LEU A 190 19.98 -32.06 18.06
C LEU A 190 20.82 -33.21 18.61
N VAL A 191 22.09 -32.96 18.95
CA VAL A 191 22.96 -33.98 19.55
C VAL A 191 22.38 -34.46 20.87
N PHE A 192 21.94 -33.55 21.75
CA PHE A 192 21.29 -33.94 23.00
C PHE A 192 20.00 -34.73 22.75
N GLN A 193 19.20 -34.31 21.78
CA GLN A 193 17.95 -34.96 21.41
C GLN A 193 18.15 -36.38 20.86
N LEU A 194 19.22 -36.60 20.11
CA LEU A 194 19.57 -37.89 19.50
C LEU A 194 19.95 -38.96 20.54
N ILE A 195 20.46 -38.54 21.71
CA ILE A 195 20.89 -39.46 22.78
C ILE A 195 19.69 -40.08 23.52
N PHE A 196 18.57 -39.38 23.61
CA PHE A 196 17.37 -39.84 24.36
C PHE A 196 16.81 -41.21 23.91
N PRO A 197 16.61 -41.50 22.62
CA PRO A 197 16.10 -42.81 22.20
C PRO A 197 16.98 -43.97 22.69
N PHE A 198 18.31 -43.82 22.59
CA PHE A 198 19.25 -44.84 23.04
C PHE A 198 19.27 -45.01 24.56
N LEU A 199 19.17 -43.93 25.33
CA LEU A 199 19.05 -44.00 26.79
C LEU A 199 17.77 -44.72 27.22
N THR A 200 16.64 -44.43 26.56
CA THR A 200 15.36 -45.11 26.81
C THR A 200 15.45 -46.60 26.49
N GLN A 201 16.12 -46.97 25.39
CA GLN A 201 16.37 -48.36 25.05
C GLN A 201 17.22 -49.06 26.12
N SER A 202 18.38 -48.48 26.48
CA SER A 202 19.28 -49.06 27.49
C SER A 202 18.62 -49.19 28.87
N MET A 203 17.77 -48.25 29.25
CA MET A 203 17.02 -48.30 30.51
C MET A 203 16.19 -49.59 30.61
N ILE A 204 15.53 -49.99 29.53
CA ILE A 204 14.65 -51.16 29.51
C ILE A 204 15.46 -52.43 29.29
N ASP A 205 16.28 -52.47 28.24
CA ASP A 205 16.99 -53.67 27.80
C ASP A 205 18.10 -54.10 28.77
N VAL A 206 18.77 -53.15 29.42
CA VAL A 206 19.88 -53.43 30.35
C VAL A 206 19.48 -53.15 31.79
N GLY A 207 18.70 -52.10 32.06
CA GLY A 207 18.30 -51.74 33.42
C GLY A 207 17.20 -52.64 33.98
N VAL A 208 16.02 -52.58 33.37
CA VAL A 208 14.82 -53.30 33.84
C VAL A 208 14.98 -54.81 33.73
N LEU A 209 15.44 -55.30 32.59
CA LEU A 209 15.64 -56.73 32.35
C LEU A 209 16.65 -57.38 33.32
N ASN A 210 17.70 -56.66 33.74
CA ASN A 210 18.69 -57.15 34.70
C ASN A 210 18.40 -56.72 36.16
N ASN A 211 17.24 -56.11 36.44
CA ASN A 211 16.86 -55.58 37.76
C ASN A 211 17.92 -54.66 38.40
N ASN A 212 18.68 -53.90 37.61
CA ASN A 212 19.76 -53.04 38.11
C ASN A 212 19.26 -51.61 38.36
N LEU A 213 18.74 -51.37 39.57
CA LEU A 213 18.22 -50.07 39.99
C LEU A 213 19.26 -48.95 39.92
N ASN A 214 20.53 -49.23 40.25
CA ASN A 214 21.60 -48.23 40.21
C ASN A 214 21.84 -47.74 38.77
N PHE A 215 21.77 -48.65 37.79
CA PHE A 215 21.89 -48.29 36.38
C PHE A 215 20.67 -47.50 35.87
N ILE A 216 19.46 -47.85 36.32
CA ILE A 216 18.25 -47.08 35.99
C ILE A 216 18.35 -45.65 36.54
N ILE A 217 18.75 -45.48 37.81
CA ILE A 217 18.95 -44.16 38.41
C ILE A 217 20.01 -43.36 37.65
N LEU A 218 21.12 -43.98 37.25
CA LEU A 218 22.17 -43.32 36.45
C LEU A 218 21.62 -42.81 35.10
N ILE A 219 20.82 -43.61 34.40
CA ILE A 219 20.19 -43.18 33.13
C ILE A 219 19.21 -42.04 33.39
N LEU A 220 18.37 -42.12 34.42
CA LEU A 220 17.41 -41.06 34.75
C LEU A 220 18.12 -39.73 35.08
N VAL A 221 19.20 -39.79 35.87
CA VAL A 221 20.04 -38.61 36.15
C VAL A 221 20.65 -38.06 34.86
N THR A 222 21.15 -38.94 33.98
CA THR A 222 21.70 -38.55 32.67
C THR A 222 20.64 -37.87 31.80
N GLN A 223 19.42 -38.43 31.72
CA GLN A 223 18.29 -37.85 30.99
C GLN A 223 17.88 -36.49 31.56
N LEU A 224 17.90 -36.31 32.88
CA LEU A 224 17.60 -35.04 33.53
C LEU A 224 18.66 -33.97 33.18
N ILE A 225 19.94 -34.33 33.24
CA ILE A 225 21.05 -33.43 32.86
C ILE A 225 20.95 -33.02 31.39
N LEU A 226 20.69 -33.96 30.48
CA LEU A 226 20.51 -33.69 29.05
C LEU A 226 19.28 -32.82 28.78
N SER A 227 18.16 -33.09 29.46
CA SER A 227 16.93 -32.29 29.33
C SER A 227 17.17 -30.85 29.80
N THR A 228 17.88 -30.68 30.92
CA THR A 228 18.23 -29.35 31.45
C THR A 228 19.16 -28.62 30.49
N SER A 229 20.17 -29.30 29.94
CA SER A 229 21.08 -28.74 28.94
C SER A 229 20.35 -28.32 27.66
N GLN A 230 19.41 -29.14 27.19
CA GLN A 230 18.57 -28.82 26.03
C GLN A 230 17.68 -27.61 26.30
N LEU A 231 17.08 -27.50 27.50
CA LEU A 231 16.31 -26.33 27.90
C LEU A 231 17.19 -25.08 27.91
N SER A 232 18.38 -25.12 28.51
CA SER A 232 19.32 -23.99 28.53
C SER A 232 19.70 -23.53 27.12
N VAL A 233 20.04 -24.47 26.22
CA VAL A 233 20.32 -24.15 24.81
C VAL A 233 19.10 -23.50 24.15
N GLY A 234 17.90 -24.06 24.36
CA GLY A 234 16.65 -23.51 23.85
C GLY A 234 16.36 -22.09 24.34
N PHE A 235 16.63 -21.80 25.62
CA PHE A 235 16.49 -20.44 26.18
C PHE A 235 17.46 -19.45 25.53
N ILE A 236 18.75 -19.82 25.41
CA ILE A 236 19.77 -18.98 24.76
C ILE A 236 19.38 -18.70 23.32
N GLN A 237 18.95 -19.73 22.58
CA GLN A 237 18.47 -19.59 21.21
C GLN A 237 17.27 -18.67 21.13
N SER A 238 16.25 -18.88 21.96
CA SER A 238 15.05 -18.03 21.98
C SER A 238 15.38 -16.57 22.25
N TRP A 239 16.38 -16.29 23.09
CA TRP A 239 16.79 -14.92 23.39
C TRP A 239 17.56 -14.27 22.24
N ILE A 240 18.55 -14.97 21.67
CA ILE A 240 19.27 -14.50 20.47
C ILE A 240 18.28 -14.29 19.32
N PHE A 241 17.33 -15.20 19.16
CA PHE A 241 16.31 -15.15 18.14
C PHE A 241 15.41 -13.91 18.29
N THR A 242 14.88 -13.64 19.49
CA THR A 242 14.09 -12.43 19.76
C THR A 242 14.89 -11.16 19.50
N HIS A 243 16.18 -11.14 19.84
CA HIS A 243 17.05 -9.99 19.59
C HIS A 243 17.23 -9.72 18.08
N ILE A 244 17.53 -10.76 17.29
CA ILE A 244 17.63 -10.64 15.83
C ILE A 244 16.29 -10.23 15.23
N ASN A 245 15.20 -10.84 15.70
CA ASN A 245 13.86 -10.61 15.17
C ASN A 245 13.41 -9.16 15.34
N THR A 246 13.58 -8.61 16.54
CA THR A 246 13.23 -7.20 16.83
C THR A 246 14.06 -6.21 16.01
N ARG A 247 15.37 -6.46 15.83
CA ARG A 247 16.24 -5.61 14.99
C ARG A 247 15.82 -5.62 13.52
N ILE A 248 15.51 -6.80 12.97
CA ILE A 248 15.03 -6.93 11.58
C ILE A 248 13.70 -6.21 11.43
N ASN A 249 12.76 -6.38 12.36
CA ASN A 249 11.47 -5.72 12.30
C ASN A 249 11.61 -4.18 12.28
N VAL A 250 12.42 -3.61 13.18
CA VAL A 250 12.69 -2.16 13.20
C VAL A 250 13.33 -1.70 11.90
N ALA A 251 14.30 -2.44 11.34
CA ALA A 251 14.93 -2.09 10.07
C ALA A 251 13.92 -2.10 8.90
N LEU A 252 13.05 -3.12 8.82
CA LEU A 252 12.01 -3.20 7.79
C LEU A 252 11.02 -2.04 7.85
N ILE A 253 10.56 -1.68 9.06
CA ILE A 253 9.66 -0.54 9.27
C ILE A 253 10.34 0.77 8.90
N SER A 254 11.58 0.96 9.37
CA SER A 254 12.34 2.19 9.15
C SER A 254 12.59 2.41 7.65
N ASP A 255 13.04 1.38 6.93
CA ASP A 255 13.28 1.46 5.49
C ASP A 255 11.97 1.68 4.71
N PHE A 256 10.86 1.08 5.15
CA PHE A 256 9.56 1.32 4.55
C PHE A 256 9.08 2.76 4.74
N ILE A 257 9.18 3.31 5.94
CA ILE A 257 8.81 4.71 6.23
C ILE A 257 9.72 5.66 5.46
N PHE A 258 11.03 5.42 5.46
CA PHE A 258 12.00 6.21 4.70
C PHE A 258 11.69 6.19 3.20
N LYS A 259 11.34 5.03 2.66
CA LYS A 259 10.91 4.89 1.27
C LYS A 259 9.60 5.64 1.00
N LEU A 260 8.61 5.52 1.88
CA LEU A 260 7.32 6.18 1.76
C LEU A 260 7.49 7.70 1.66
N LEU A 261 8.35 8.29 2.51
CA LEU A 261 8.64 9.73 2.52
C LEU A 261 9.41 10.23 1.28
N LYS A 262 9.98 9.33 0.47
CA LYS A 262 10.66 9.66 -0.80
C LYS A 262 9.74 9.56 -2.02
N LEU A 263 8.49 9.14 -1.85
CA LEU A 263 7.54 9.03 -2.94
C LEU A 263 6.92 10.39 -3.29
N PRO A 264 6.58 10.63 -4.56
CA PRO A 264 5.96 11.88 -4.99
C PRO A 264 4.57 12.07 -4.36
N ILE A 265 4.17 13.32 -4.13
CA ILE A 265 2.89 13.69 -3.49
C ILE A 265 1.67 13.04 -4.17
N ARG A 266 1.70 12.91 -5.50
CA ARG A 266 0.67 12.22 -6.29
C ARG A 266 0.35 10.80 -5.79
N PHE A 267 1.32 10.09 -5.22
CA PHE A 267 1.10 8.78 -4.63
C PHE A 267 0.08 8.85 -3.47
N PHE A 268 0.27 9.79 -2.56
CA PHE A 268 -0.58 9.98 -1.37
C PHE A 268 -1.99 10.45 -1.74
N ASP A 269 -2.13 11.27 -2.79
CA ASP A 269 -3.44 11.70 -3.29
C ASP A 269 -4.23 10.56 -3.93
N SER A 270 -3.55 9.54 -4.45
CA SER A 270 -4.19 8.39 -5.11
C SER A 270 -4.62 7.29 -4.13
N LYS A 271 -3.96 7.16 -2.98
CA LYS A 271 -4.19 6.09 -1.99
C LYS A 271 -5.01 6.58 -0.80
N LYS A 272 -5.68 5.63 -0.12
CA LYS A 272 -6.39 5.88 1.14
C LYS A 272 -5.44 5.69 2.32
N THR A 273 -5.54 6.54 3.34
CA THR A 273 -4.72 6.45 4.56
C THR A 273 -4.81 5.08 5.24
N GLY A 274 -6.01 4.49 5.28
CA GLY A 274 -6.22 3.15 5.85
C GLY A 274 -5.47 2.03 5.11
N ASP A 275 -5.30 2.15 3.78
CA ASP A 275 -4.53 1.17 3.00
C ASP A 275 -3.02 1.32 3.27
N ILE A 276 -2.51 2.57 3.32
CA ILE A 276 -1.11 2.83 3.70
C ILE A 276 -0.83 2.27 5.11
N MET A 277 -1.73 2.48 6.07
CA MET A 277 -1.60 1.95 7.43
C MET A 277 -1.58 0.42 7.46
N GLN A 278 -2.43 -0.24 6.66
CA GLN A 278 -2.42 -1.70 6.55
C GLN A 278 -1.14 -2.22 5.91
N ARG A 279 -0.61 -1.53 4.89
CA ARG A 279 0.68 -1.87 4.26
C ARG A 279 1.82 -1.75 5.27
N ILE A 280 1.82 -0.73 6.13
CA ILE A 280 2.75 -0.68 7.27
C ILE A 280 2.58 -1.98 8.07
N GLY A 281 1.40 -2.29 8.60
CA GLY A 281 1.19 -3.53 9.38
C GLY A 281 1.58 -4.85 8.69
N ASP A 282 1.55 -4.91 7.35
CA ASP A 282 1.91 -6.10 6.57
C ASP A 282 3.40 -6.48 6.66
N HIS A 283 4.31 -5.59 7.12
CA HIS A 283 5.74 -5.91 7.35
C HIS A 283 5.92 -7.08 8.34
N SER A 284 5.03 -7.18 9.33
CA SER A 284 5.10 -8.17 10.41
C SER A 284 4.97 -9.61 9.89
N ARG A 285 4.25 -9.80 8.76
CA ARG A 285 4.13 -11.12 8.13
C ARG A 285 5.39 -11.52 7.39
N ILE A 286 6.05 -10.56 6.74
CA ILE A 286 7.33 -10.81 6.04
C ILE A 286 8.41 -11.12 7.07
N GLU A 287 8.46 -10.34 8.14
CA GLU A 287 9.31 -10.60 9.31
C GLU A 287 9.07 -12.02 9.84
N SER A 288 7.83 -12.33 10.27
CA SER A 288 7.45 -13.64 10.82
C SER A 288 7.84 -14.82 9.91
N PHE A 289 7.75 -14.65 8.59
CA PHE A 289 8.21 -15.66 7.65
C PHE A 289 9.73 -15.81 7.60
N LEU A 290 10.47 -14.70 7.47
CA LEU A 290 11.93 -14.70 7.30
C LEU A 290 12.66 -15.17 8.55
N THR A 291 12.22 -14.71 9.71
CA THR A 291 12.85 -15.01 10.99
C THR A 291 12.19 -16.22 11.63
N GLY A 292 10.87 -16.21 11.82
CA GLY A 292 10.06 -17.25 12.46
C GLY A 292 10.08 -18.60 11.74
N SER A 293 9.26 -18.70 10.70
CA SER A 293 8.94 -20.00 10.09
C SER A 293 10.10 -20.57 9.27
N SER A 294 10.87 -19.74 8.56
CA SER A 294 11.95 -20.23 7.68
C SER A 294 13.08 -20.93 8.44
N LEU A 295 13.56 -20.32 9.52
CA LEU A 295 14.62 -20.89 10.36
C LEU A 295 14.17 -22.16 11.06
N ALA A 296 12.98 -22.12 11.68
CA ALA A 296 12.40 -23.30 12.34
C ALA A 296 12.22 -24.46 11.36
N THR A 297 11.83 -24.18 10.12
CA THR A 297 11.65 -25.20 9.07
C THR A 297 12.97 -25.77 8.61
N PHE A 298 13.99 -24.94 8.39
CA PHE A 298 15.33 -25.40 8.04
C PHE A 298 15.89 -26.35 9.11
N PHE A 299 15.72 -25.98 10.39
CA PHE A 299 16.08 -26.84 11.51
C PHE A 299 15.27 -28.14 11.54
N SER A 300 13.95 -28.03 11.37
CA SER A 300 13.04 -29.17 11.37
C SER A 300 13.36 -30.16 10.24
N LEU A 301 13.78 -29.67 9.07
CA LEU A 301 14.22 -30.52 7.94
C LEU A 301 15.48 -31.31 8.29
N PHE A 302 16.46 -30.68 8.94
CA PHE A 302 17.65 -31.38 9.38
C PHE A 302 17.31 -32.43 10.45
N ASN A 303 16.45 -32.08 11.41
CA ASN A 303 15.95 -32.99 12.42
C ASN A 303 15.25 -34.21 11.79
N PHE A 304 14.38 -33.96 10.80
CA PHE A 304 13.69 -34.99 10.04
C PHE A 304 14.65 -35.96 9.35
N ILE A 305 15.69 -35.45 8.68
CA ILE A 305 16.69 -36.28 7.99
C ILE A 305 17.42 -37.17 8.99
N VAL A 306 17.90 -36.61 10.10
CA VAL A 306 18.66 -37.35 11.12
C VAL A 306 17.82 -38.47 11.74
N PHE A 307 16.62 -38.18 12.22
CA PHE A 307 15.74 -39.21 12.80
C PHE A 307 15.23 -40.21 11.75
N SER A 308 15.14 -39.84 10.47
CA SER A 308 14.75 -40.77 9.40
C SER A 308 15.86 -41.79 9.16
N ILE A 309 17.13 -41.36 9.21
CA ILE A 309 18.28 -42.27 9.12
C ILE A 309 18.30 -43.23 10.32
N ILE A 310 18.07 -42.73 11.53
CA ILE A 310 18.01 -43.59 12.73
C ILE A 310 16.86 -44.60 12.61
N LEU A 311 15.67 -44.15 12.19
CA LEU A 311 14.52 -45.04 11.99
C LEU A 311 14.83 -46.14 10.96
N ALA A 312 15.55 -45.80 9.88
CA ALA A 312 15.98 -46.76 8.86
C ALA A 312 16.89 -47.85 9.43
N ILE A 313 17.78 -47.48 10.36
CA ILE A 313 18.70 -48.41 11.05
C ILE A 313 17.91 -49.38 11.94
N TYR A 314 16.86 -48.92 12.63
CA TYR A 314 16.04 -49.79 13.48
C TYR A 314 15.15 -50.72 12.67
N ASN A 315 14.37 -50.19 11.73
CA ASN A 315 13.47 -51.00 10.90
C ASN A 315 13.06 -50.26 9.61
N MET A 316 13.54 -50.75 8.47
CA MET A 316 13.22 -50.19 7.16
C MET A 316 11.72 -50.28 6.81
N GLN A 317 11.00 -51.32 7.24
CA GLN A 317 9.58 -51.47 6.95
C GLN A 317 8.75 -50.38 7.65
N ILE A 318 9.09 -50.08 8.91
CA ILE A 318 8.43 -49.01 9.68
C ILE A 318 8.67 -47.65 9.01
N LEU A 319 9.89 -47.38 8.51
CA LEU A 319 10.18 -46.15 7.76
C LEU A 319 9.33 -46.01 6.50
N VAL A 320 9.20 -47.07 5.69
CA VAL A 320 8.41 -47.03 4.45
C VAL A 320 6.94 -46.72 4.76
N ILE A 321 6.37 -47.37 5.77
CA ILE A 321 4.99 -47.12 6.21
C ILE A 321 4.82 -45.70 6.74
N PHE A 322 5.81 -45.21 7.51
CA PHE A 322 5.84 -43.84 8.00
C PHE A 322 5.81 -42.82 6.85
N VAL A 323 6.66 -43.01 5.82
CA VAL A 323 6.75 -42.10 4.67
C VAL A 323 5.47 -42.13 3.82
N ILE A 324 4.91 -43.32 3.57
CA ILE A 324 3.63 -43.45 2.82
C ILE A 324 2.50 -42.77 3.59
N GLY A 325 2.39 -43.04 4.89
CA GLY A 325 1.38 -42.44 5.75
C GLY A 325 1.44 -40.92 5.75
N HIS A 326 2.63 -40.36 5.95
CA HIS A 326 2.81 -38.91 5.95
C HIS A 326 2.69 -38.28 4.55
N SER A 327 2.89 -39.05 3.48
CA SER A 327 2.57 -38.60 2.13
C SER A 327 1.06 -38.44 1.93
N ILE A 328 0.25 -39.34 2.48
CA ILE A 328 -1.23 -39.22 2.50
C ILE A 328 -1.65 -38.00 3.33
N TYR A 329 -1.05 -37.82 4.51
CA TYR A 329 -1.25 -36.65 5.36
C TYR A 329 -0.98 -35.33 4.60
N MET A 330 0.17 -35.22 3.93
CA MET A 330 0.50 -34.04 3.11
C MET A 330 -0.50 -33.86 1.96
N GLY A 331 -0.88 -34.94 1.28
CA GLY A 331 -1.89 -34.94 0.22
C GLY A 331 -3.23 -34.36 0.68
N TRP A 332 -3.70 -34.72 1.89
CA TRP A 332 -4.91 -34.18 2.50
C TRP A 332 -4.84 -32.66 2.66
N ILE A 333 -3.71 -32.14 3.17
CA ILE A 333 -3.52 -30.69 3.38
C ILE A 333 -3.51 -29.93 2.06
N PHE A 334 -2.86 -30.46 1.02
CA PHE A 334 -2.77 -29.83 -0.30
C PHE A 334 -4.14 -29.56 -0.94
N LEU A 335 -5.15 -30.38 -0.66
CA LEU A 335 -6.50 -30.20 -1.20
C LEU A 335 -7.15 -28.87 -0.77
N PHE A 336 -6.87 -28.41 0.45
CA PHE A 336 -7.50 -27.22 1.04
C PHE A 336 -6.76 -25.90 0.77
N LEU A 337 -5.48 -25.96 0.38
CA LEU A 337 -4.66 -24.75 0.19
C LEU A 337 -5.26 -23.74 -0.80
N ARG A 338 -5.91 -24.22 -1.87
CA ARG A 338 -6.52 -23.33 -2.87
C ARG A 338 -7.73 -22.56 -2.32
N VAL A 339 -8.58 -23.25 -1.56
CA VAL A 339 -9.79 -22.67 -0.95
C VAL A 339 -9.40 -21.66 0.12
N ARG A 340 -8.42 -22.03 0.95
CA ARG A 340 -7.89 -21.17 2.02
C ARG A 340 -7.34 -19.86 1.48
N ARG A 341 -6.51 -19.92 0.44
CA ARG A 341 -5.98 -18.73 -0.24
C ARG A 341 -7.07 -17.76 -0.71
N GLN A 342 -8.20 -18.27 -1.18
CA GLN A 342 -9.33 -17.42 -1.60
C GLN A 342 -10.05 -16.76 -0.40
N LEU A 343 -10.18 -17.49 0.71
CA LEU A 343 -10.79 -16.97 1.93
C LEU A 343 -9.91 -15.92 2.62
N ASP A 344 -8.60 -16.16 2.66
CA ASP A 344 -7.62 -15.20 3.21
C ASP A 344 -7.67 -13.88 2.44
N PHE A 345 -7.74 -13.96 1.11
CA PHE A 345 -7.91 -12.76 0.30
C PHE A 345 -9.20 -12.00 0.66
N LYS A 346 -10.35 -12.69 0.69
CA LYS A 346 -11.64 -12.07 1.05
C LYS A 346 -11.61 -11.45 2.45
N ARG A 347 -10.93 -12.10 3.40
CA ARG A 347 -10.75 -11.59 4.76
C ARG A 347 -9.95 -10.29 4.74
N PHE A 348 -8.88 -10.21 3.97
CA PHE A 348 -8.07 -8.99 3.84
C PHE A 348 -8.87 -7.81 3.29
N GLU A 349 -9.66 -8.03 2.23
CA GLU A 349 -10.49 -6.98 1.64
C GLU A 349 -11.53 -6.45 2.65
N LYS A 350 -12.24 -7.35 3.34
CA LYS A 350 -13.22 -6.96 4.36
C LYS A 350 -12.58 -6.27 5.57
N ALA A 351 -11.38 -6.72 5.97
CA ALA A 351 -10.62 -6.08 7.05
C ALA A 351 -10.16 -4.66 6.67
N ALA A 352 -9.68 -4.44 5.44
CA ALA A 352 -9.31 -3.11 4.95
C ALA A 352 -10.50 -2.14 4.93
N LYS A 353 -11.67 -2.63 4.48
CA LYS A 353 -12.92 -1.87 4.47
C LYS A 353 -13.36 -1.52 5.90
N ASN A 354 -13.24 -2.45 6.83
CA ASN A 354 -13.53 -2.21 8.24
C ASN A 354 -12.59 -1.13 8.83
N GLN A 355 -11.28 -1.26 8.60
CA GLN A 355 -10.30 -0.27 9.09
C GLN A 355 -10.61 1.14 8.57
N SER A 356 -10.91 1.26 7.27
CA SER A 356 -11.29 2.54 6.66
C SER A 356 -12.58 3.11 7.26
N ASN A 357 -13.57 2.25 7.56
CA ASN A 357 -14.82 2.68 8.15
C ASN A 357 -14.66 3.13 9.61
N ILE A 358 -13.78 2.49 10.39
CA ILE A 358 -13.44 2.92 11.76
C ILE A 358 -12.79 4.31 11.74
N ILE A 359 -11.86 4.57 10.82
CA ILE A 359 -11.26 5.91 10.68
C ILE A 359 -12.33 6.96 10.39
N GLN A 360 -13.24 6.69 9.44
CA GLN A 360 -14.37 7.59 9.12
C GLN A 360 -15.31 7.83 10.31
N LEU A 361 -15.56 6.81 11.14
CA LEU A 361 -16.37 6.92 12.34
C LEU A 361 -15.74 7.86 13.37
N ILE A 362 -14.43 7.78 13.55
CA ILE A 362 -13.68 8.58 14.53
C ILE A 362 -13.56 10.02 14.03
N GLU A 363 -13.14 10.22 12.78
CA GLU A 363 -13.00 11.56 12.17
C GLU A 363 -14.36 12.27 12.05
N GLY A 364 -15.43 11.53 11.73
CA GLY A 364 -16.78 12.07 11.58
C GLY A 364 -17.60 12.11 12.86
N ALA A 365 -17.03 11.82 14.03
CA ALA A 365 -17.80 11.64 15.27
C ALA A 365 -18.66 12.85 15.64
N GLN A 366 -18.13 14.07 15.44
CA GLN A 366 -18.85 15.31 15.71
C GLN A 366 -20.08 15.45 14.81
N GLU A 367 -19.93 15.26 13.50
CA GLU A 367 -21.03 15.32 12.55
C GLU A 367 -22.08 14.24 12.83
N ILE A 368 -21.66 13.04 13.20
CA ILE A 368 -22.57 11.94 13.54
C ILE A 368 -23.46 12.34 14.72
N LYS A 369 -22.87 12.96 15.75
CA LYS A 369 -23.55 13.45 16.95
C LYS A 369 -24.50 14.60 16.65
N LEU A 370 -24.05 15.59 15.88
CA LEU A 370 -24.86 16.76 15.49
C LEU A 370 -26.09 16.36 14.67
N ASN A 371 -25.95 15.35 13.81
CA ASN A 371 -27.03 14.84 12.96
C ASN A 371 -27.81 13.66 13.58
N ASN A 372 -27.52 13.29 14.84
CA ASN A 372 -28.18 12.20 15.59
C ASN A 372 -28.31 10.89 14.78
N CYS A 373 -27.25 10.52 14.05
CA CYS A 373 -27.27 9.40 13.11
C CYS A 373 -26.47 8.17 13.59
N GLU A 374 -26.13 8.11 14.88
CA GLU A 374 -25.30 7.05 15.49
C GLU A 374 -25.80 5.66 15.15
N ASN A 375 -27.11 5.40 15.27
CA ASN A 375 -27.68 4.09 14.98
C ASN A 375 -27.51 3.70 13.50
N LYS A 376 -27.71 4.64 12.58
CA LYS A 376 -27.55 4.38 11.13
C LYS A 376 -26.10 4.03 10.79
N VAL A 377 -25.16 4.78 11.35
CA VAL A 377 -23.73 4.55 11.08
C VAL A 377 -23.24 3.28 11.80
N ARG A 378 -23.73 3.01 13.01
CA ARG A 378 -23.49 1.74 13.73
C ARG A 378 -23.99 0.54 12.94
N CYS A 379 -25.23 0.56 12.44
CA CYS A 379 -25.78 -0.53 11.62
C CYS A 379 -24.96 -0.75 10.34
N LYS A 380 -24.45 0.32 9.72
CA LYS A 380 -23.54 0.20 8.56
C LYS A 380 -22.24 -0.51 8.93
N TRP A 381 -21.65 -0.18 10.07
CA TRP A 381 -20.45 -0.86 10.58
C TRP A 381 -20.74 -2.32 10.97
N GLU A 382 -21.85 -2.58 11.66
CA GLU A 382 -22.31 -3.93 12.04
C GLU A 382 -22.46 -4.82 10.80
N LYS A 383 -22.97 -4.29 9.69
CA LYS A 383 -23.05 -5.04 8.41
C LYS A 383 -21.66 -5.42 7.88
N ILE A 384 -20.70 -4.49 7.93
CA ILE A 384 -19.31 -4.77 7.49
C ILE A 384 -18.66 -5.81 8.41
N GLN A 385 -18.90 -5.71 9.71
CA GLN A 385 -18.45 -6.70 10.69
C GLN A 385 -19.07 -8.07 10.47
N ALA A 386 -20.38 -8.15 10.19
CA ALA A 386 -21.04 -9.40 9.89
C ALA A 386 -20.45 -10.08 8.64
N GLU A 387 -20.19 -9.32 7.57
CA GLU A 387 -19.51 -9.82 6.37
C GLU A 387 -18.08 -10.34 6.67
N LEU A 388 -17.32 -9.61 7.49
CA LEU A 388 -15.97 -10.02 7.92
C LEU A 388 -16.03 -11.28 8.80
N PHE A 389 -16.99 -11.35 9.71
CA PHE A 389 -17.21 -12.48 10.59
C PHE A 389 -17.59 -13.73 9.80
N GLU A 390 -18.49 -13.63 8.83
CA GLU A 390 -18.89 -14.75 7.98
C GLU A 390 -17.70 -15.36 7.22
N VAL A 391 -16.82 -14.51 6.65
CA VAL A 391 -15.61 -14.98 5.98
C VAL A 391 -14.63 -15.62 6.97
N THR A 392 -14.48 -15.04 8.15
CA THR A 392 -13.59 -15.55 9.21
C THR A 392 -14.07 -16.92 9.70
N VAL A 393 -15.37 -17.08 9.95
CA VAL A 393 -15.96 -18.36 10.36
C VAL A 393 -15.81 -19.42 9.28
N LYS A 394 -16.03 -19.08 8.01
CA LYS A 394 -15.78 -19.99 6.88
C LYS A 394 -14.30 -20.41 6.82
N GLY A 395 -13.37 -19.48 7.04
CA GLY A 395 -11.94 -19.77 7.12
C GLY A 395 -11.59 -20.73 8.26
N VAL A 396 -12.08 -20.44 9.47
CA VAL A 396 -11.87 -21.28 10.66
C VAL A 396 -12.50 -22.66 10.49
N SER A 397 -13.68 -22.76 9.89
CA SER A 397 -14.34 -24.05 9.64
C SER A 397 -13.52 -24.92 8.68
N ILE A 398 -12.96 -24.35 7.61
CA ILE A 398 -12.03 -25.06 6.72
C ILE A 398 -10.78 -25.52 7.47
N ASP A 399 -10.21 -24.67 8.32
CA ASP A 399 -9.04 -25.00 9.14
C ASP A 399 -9.34 -26.13 10.14
N GLN A 400 -10.54 -26.15 10.74
CA GLN A 400 -10.99 -27.22 11.63
C GLN A 400 -11.17 -28.56 10.89
N VAL A 401 -11.78 -28.56 9.70
CA VAL A 401 -11.94 -29.79 8.89
C VAL A 401 -10.57 -30.30 8.43
N GLN A 402 -9.69 -29.40 7.99
CA GLN A 402 -8.33 -29.73 7.58
C GLN A 402 -7.54 -30.34 8.75
N SER A 403 -7.48 -29.64 9.89
CA SER A 403 -6.75 -30.05 11.08
C SER A 403 -7.33 -31.29 11.73
N GLY A 404 -8.65 -31.43 11.78
CA GLY A 404 -9.33 -32.62 12.30
C GLY A 404 -9.05 -33.86 11.45
N GLY A 405 -9.12 -33.74 10.12
CA GLY A 405 -8.75 -34.83 9.21
C GLY A 405 -7.26 -35.18 9.29
N ALA A 406 -6.39 -34.17 9.37
CA ALA A 406 -4.95 -34.33 9.54
C ALA A 406 -4.63 -35.05 10.87
N PHE A 407 -5.29 -34.68 11.97
CA PHE A 407 -5.17 -35.33 13.26
C PHE A 407 -5.63 -36.78 13.21
N PHE A 408 -6.78 -37.06 12.58
CA PHE A 408 -7.29 -38.43 12.44
C PHE A 408 -6.32 -39.32 11.64
N ILE A 409 -5.78 -38.82 10.52
CA ILE A 409 -4.77 -39.52 9.72
C ILE A 409 -3.52 -39.79 10.57
N SER A 410 -3.01 -38.76 11.25
CA SER A 410 -1.81 -38.87 12.09
C SER A 410 -1.99 -39.89 13.23
N GLN A 411 -3.12 -39.86 13.94
CA GLN A 411 -3.41 -40.82 15.02
C GLN A 411 -3.58 -42.24 14.49
N THR A 412 -4.27 -42.42 13.36
CA THR A 412 -4.41 -43.74 12.72
C THR A 412 -3.05 -44.31 12.34
N LEU A 413 -2.18 -43.48 11.75
CA LEU A 413 -0.80 -43.89 11.44
C LEU A 413 -0.01 -44.25 12.70
N ASN A 414 -0.14 -43.48 13.77
CA ASN A 414 0.53 -43.78 15.04
C ASN A 414 0.11 -45.15 15.61
N ILE A 415 -1.19 -45.45 15.57
CA ILE A 415 -1.72 -46.76 16.00
C ILE A 415 -1.16 -47.88 15.11
N ILE A 416 -1.17 -47.71 13.79
CA ILE A 416 -0.62 -48.71 12.86
C ILE A 416 0.87 -48.96 13.13
N LEU A 417 1.67 -47.90 13.27
CA LEU A 417 3.10 -48.00 13.55
C LEU A 417 3.34 -48.69 14.90
N SER A 418 2.54 -48.40 15.91
CA SER A 418 2.63 -49.03 17.24
C SER A 418 2.30 -50.53 17.20
N VAL A 419 1.27 -50.93 16.44
CA VAL A 419 0.90 -52.35 16.27
C VAL A 419 2.00 -53.12 15.54
N ILE A 420 2.60 -52.52 14.50
CA ILE A 420 3.69 -53.15 13.75
C ILE A 420 4.94 -53.27 14.62
N ALA A 421 5.28 -52.23 15.38
CA ALA A 421 6.39 -52.29 16.32
C ALA A 421 6.16 -53.38 17.38
N ALA A 422 4.95 -53.49 17.94
CA ALA A 422 4.60 -54.55 18.89
C ALA A 422 4.70 -55.95 18.26
N LYS A 423 4.26 -56.11 17.01
CA LYS A 423 4.39 -57.37 16.26
C LYS A 423 5.86 -57.78 16.09
N GLU A 424 6.74 -56.85 15.71
CA GLU A 424 8.18 -57.12 15.56
C GLU A 424 8.86 -57.49 16.88
N VAL A 425 8.35 -56.99 18.01
CA VAL A 425 8.79 -57.41 19.35
C VAL A 425 8.30 -58.83 19.68
N ILE A 426 7.04 -59.15 19.43
CA ILE A 426 6.47 -60.49 19.67
C ILE A 426 7.18 -61.56 18.84
N GLU A 427 7.53 -61.23 17.59
CA GLU A 427 8.27 -62.11 16.69
C GLU A 427 9.79 -62.18 17.01
N GLY A 428 10.26 -61.47 18.04
CA GLY A 428 11.64 -61.51 18.52
C GLY A 428 12.65 -60.79 17.64
N ARG A 429 12.20 -59.98 16.66
CA ARG A 429 13.09 -59.21 15.77
C ARG A 429 13.53 -57.88 16.38
N MET A 430 12.82 -57.41 17.39
CA MET A 430 13.09 -56.17 18.13
C MET A 430 12.94 -56.39 19.63
N THR A 431 13.72 -55.67 20.44
CA THR A 431 13.56 -55.68 21.91
C THR A 431 12.45 -54.72 22.35
N LEU A 432 11.97 -54.88 23.59
CA LEU A 432 11.01 -53.96 24.19
C LEU A 432 11.59 -52.53 24.33
N GLY A 433 12.88 -52.40 24.65
CA GLY A 433 13.56 -51.11 24.69
C GLY A 433 13.66 -50.45 23.32
N MET A 434 13.91 -51.23 22.26
CA MET A 434 13.92 -50.71 20.89
C MET A 434 12.55 -50.17 20.47
N MET A 435 11.45 -50.83 20.85
CA MET A 435 10.10 -50.34 20.59
C MET A 435 9.83 -48.98 21.27
N MET A 436 10.25 -48.81 22.51
CA MET A 436 10.09 -47.53 23.23
C MET A 436 10.94 -46.41 22.62
N SER A 437 12.16 -46.73 22.17
CA SER A 437 13.00 -45.82 21.39
C SER A 437 12.32 -45.42 20.07
N LEU A 438 11.72 -46.37 19.36
CA LEU A 438 10.95 -46.10 18.14
C LEU A 438 9.79 -45.14 18.37
N SER A 439 9.03 -45.29 19.46
CA SER A 439 7.94 -44.35 19.79
C SER A 439 8.42 -42.91 19.95
N TYR A 440 9.59 -42.71 20.57
CA TYR A 440 10.22 -41.39 20.68
C TYR A 440 10.64 -40.85 19.31
N ILE A 441 11.32 -41.67 18.50
CA ILE A 441 11.79 -41.30 17.15
C ILE A 441 10.61 -40.91 16.24
N ILE A 442 9.52 -41.70 16.24
CA ILE A 442 8.31 -41.40 15.46
C ILE A 442 7.71 -40.06 15.91
N GLY A 443 7.67 -39.79 17.23
CA GLY A 443 7.24 -38.50 17.77
C GLY A 443 8.07 -37.34 17.25
N GLN A 444 9.40 -37.49 17.20
CA GLN A 444 10.30 -36.46 16.68
C GLN A 444 10.20 -36.24 15.17
N LEU A 445 9.89 -37.29 14.41
CA LEU A 445 9.69 -37.18 12.96
C LEU A 445 8.37 -36.49 12.59
N ARG A 446 7.37 -36.53 13.47
CA ARG A 446 6.06 -35.89 13.25
C ARG A 446 6.15 -34.37 13.28
N ALA A 447 6.87 -33.80 14.25
CA ALA A 447 6.92 -32.34 14.46
C ALA A 447 7.40 -31.55 13.22
N PRO A 448 8.45 -31.96 12.48
CA PRO A 448 8.86 -31.31 11.24
C PRO A 448 7.79 -31.26 10.15
N ILE A 449 6.96 -32.30 10.06
CA ILE A 449 5.90 -32.40 9.05
C ILE A 449 4.78 -31.42 9.37
N GLU A 450 4.43 -31.28 10.66
CA GLU A 450 3.46 -30.28 11.12
C GLU A 450 3.99 -28.85 10.93
N ASN A 451 5.27 -28.62 11.24
CA ASN A 451 5.92 -27.31 11.04
C ASN A 451 5.94 -26.90 9.55
N MET A 452 6.06 -27.85 8.63
CA MET A 452 6.03 -27.59 7.18
C MET A 452 4.71 -26.93 6.73
N ILE A 453 3.59 -27.28 7.36
CA ILE A 453 2.29 -26.66 7.07
C ILE A 453 2.30 -25.20 7.49
N GLY A 454 2.76 -24.93 8.72
CA GLY A 454 2.93 -23.56 9.22
C GLY A 454 3.84 -22.73 8.32
N PHE A 455 4.92 -23.32 7.80
CA PHE A 455 5.81 -22.68 6.83
C PHE A 455 5.12 -22.37 5.50
N ILE A 456 4.36 -23.30 4.94
CA ILE A 456 3.58 -23.07 3.70
C ILE A 456 2.62 -21.90 3.90
N HIS A 457 1.96 -21.81 5.06
CA HIS A 457 1.07 -20.70 5.38
C HIS A 457 1.81 -19.37 5.52
N ALA A 458 2.86 -19.34 6.34
CA ALA A 458 3.69 -18.15 6.52
C ALA A 458 4.29 -17.67 5.19
N TYR A 459 4.69 -18.60 4.30
CA TYR A 459 5.18 -18.28 2.97
C TYR A 459 4.09 -17.64 2.09
N GLN A 460 2.85 -18.16 2.12
CA GLN A 460 1.74 -17.58 1.38
C GLN A 460 1.39 -16.17 1.88
N ASP A 461 1.34 -15.98 3.20
CA ASP A 461 1.07 -14.70 3.83
C ASP A 461 2.16 -13.68 3.51
N ALA A 462 3.43 -14.06 3.66
CA ALA A 462 4.56 -13.20 3.34
C ALA A 462 4.62 -12.87 1.85
N LYS A 463 4.26 -13.80 0.97
CA LYS A 463 4.18 -13.54 -0.47
C LYS A 463 3.12 -12.48 -0.78
N ILE A 464 1.93 -12.56 -0.20
CA ILE A 464 0.87 -11.56 -0.40
C ILE A 464 1.31 -10.19 0.14
N SER A 465 1.87 -10.15 1.35
CA SER A 465 2.41 -8.92 1.93
C SER A 465 3.53 -8.33 1.06
N LEU A 466 4.41 -9.17 0.49
CA LEU A 466 5.49 -8.74 -0.39
C LEU A 466 4.99 -8.19 -1.71
N GLU A 467 3.96 -8.80 -2.32
CA GLU A 467 3.33 -8.29 -3.54
C GLU A 467 2.78 -6.86 -3.30
N ARG A 468 2.17 -6.59 -2.13
CA ARG A 468 1.67 -5.25 -1.76
C ARG A 468 2.77 -4.25 -1.37
N LEU A 469 3.74 -4.65 -0.56
CA LEU A 469 4.86 -3.79 -0.16
C LEU A 469 5.78 -3.47 -1.33
N GLY A 470 5.97 -4.43 -2.23
CA GLY A 470 6.78 -4.27 -3.44
C GLY A 470 6.28 -3.11 -4.31
N GLU A 471 4.97 -2.87 -4.37
CA GLU A 471 4.43 -1.72 -5.11
C GLU A 471 4.99 -0.39 -4.61
N VAL A 472 5.11 -0.21 -3.29
CA VAL A 472 5.64 1.00 -2.67
C VAL A 472 7.16 1.05 -2.84
N HIS A 473 7.83 -0.08 -2.60
CA HIS A 473 9.29 -0.16 -2.61
C HIS A 473 9.90 0.06 -4.01
N PHE A 474 9.25 -0.46 -5.05
CA PHE A 474 9.74 -0.36 -6.43
C PHE A 474 9.26 0.89 -7.17
N GLN A 475 8.36 1.67 -6.60
CA GLN A 475 7.98 2.96 -7.18
C GLN A 475 9.19 3.89 -7.27
N ALA A 476 9.30 4.67 -8.34
CA ALA A 476 10.36 5.66 -8.48
C ALA A 476 10.28 6.68 -7.32
N ASN A 477 11.44 7.02 -6.74
CA ASN A 477 11.48 8.12 -5.79
C ASN A 477 11.30 9.43 -6.56
N GLU A 478 10.74 10.43 -5.91
CA GLU A 478 10.69 11.79 -6.45
C GLU A 478 12.10 12.37 -6.62
N ASP A 479 12.99 12.13 -5.65
CA ASP A 479 14.36 12.63 -5.64
C ASP A 479 15.36 11.63 -6.23
N GLN A 480 14.99 10.86 -7.27
CA GLN A 480 15.99 10.07 -8.00
C GLN A 480 16.92 11.04 -8.72
N ILE A 481 17.99 11.46 -8.03
CA ILE A 481 19.03 12.33 -8.55
C ILE A 481 19.58 11.69 -9.81
N THR A 482 19.25 12.25 -10.97
CA THR A 482 20.00 11.99 -12.18
C THR A 482 21.32 12.75 -12.06
N GLU A 483 22.43 12.23 -12.59
CA GLU A 483 23.74 12.95 -12.59
C GLU A 483 23.66 14.35 -13.25
N ASN A 484 22.55 14.65 -13.93
CA ASN A 484 22.28 15.92 -14.62
C ASN A 484 21.30 16.84 -13.89
N ASP A 485 20.85 16.51 -12.67
CA ASP A 485 19.91 17.35 -11.93
C ASP A 485 20.60 18.62 -11.44
N ILE A 486 19.97 19.76 -11.69
CA ILE A 486 20.51 21.06 -11.35
C ILE A 486 20.22 21.37 -9.88
N THR A 487 21.27 21.64 -9.11
CA THR A 487 21.20 21.95 -7.67
C THR A 487 21.51 23.42 -7.35
N GLU A 488 21.72 24.26 -8.35
CA GLU A 488 21.96 25.69 -8.21
C GLU A 488 21.25 26.46 -9.32
N LEU A 489 20.66 27.62 -9.01
CA LEU A 489 20.06 28.49 -10.02
C LEU A 489 21.13 29.46 -10.55
N GLU A 490 21.30 29.56 -11.86
CA GLU A 490 22.20 30.55 -12.46
C GLU A 490 21.74 31.99 -12.23
N THR A 491 22.67 32.91 -11.99
CA THR A 491 22.44 34.20 -11.33
C THR A 491 21.82 35.33 -12.17
N LYS A 492 21.26 35.09 -13.36
CA LYS A 492 20.87 36.20 -14.27
C LYS A 492 19.38 36.36 -14.60
N ASP A 493 18.58 35.29 -14.57
CA ASP A 493 17.14 35.36 -14.89
C ASP A 493 16.39 34.31 -14.08
N HIS A 494 15.55 34.75 -13.14
CA HIS A 494 14.71 33.88 -12.32
C HIS A 494 13.21 34.07 -12.59
N ASN A 495 12.83 34.61 -13.76
CA ASN A 495 11.42 34.68 -14.17
C ASN A 495 10.83 33.27 -14.29
N ILE A 496 9.60 33.06 -13.81
CA ILE A 496 8.89 31.80 -14.05
C ILE A 496 8.16 31.90 -15.37
N ARG A 497 8.45 31.00 -16.32
CA ARG A 497 7.82 30.95 -17.64
C ARG A 497 7.03 29.66 -17.80
N ILE A 498 5.76 29.79 -18.14
CA ILE A 498 4.86 28.68 -18.45
C ILE A 498 4.57 28.73 -19.94
N GLU A 499 4.86 27.64 -20.65
CA GLU A 499 4.73 27.55 -22.11
C GLU A 499 3.78 26.40 -22.49
N GLY A 500 2.60 26.73 -23.03
CA GLY A 500 1.62 25.79 -23.60
C GLY A 500 1.12 24.72 -22.62
N LEU A 501 1.01 25.06 -21.33
CA LEU A 501 0.77 24.09 -20.28
C LEU A 501 -0.67 23.55 -20.32
N ASN A 502 -0.79 22.22 -20.33
CA ASN A 502 -2.04 21.49 -20.15
C ASN A 502 -1.90 20.48 -19.02
N PHE A 503 -2.92 20.36 -18.16
CA PHE A 503 -2.88 19.44 -17.03
C PHE A 503 -4.25 18.89 -16.64
N SER A 504 -4.27 17.58 -16.37
CA SER A 504 -5.41 16.80 -15.90
C SER A 504 -5.01 15.82 -14.80
N TYR A 505 -5.70 15.83 -13.66
CA TYR A 505 -5.47 14.82 -12.59
C TYR A 505 -5.78 13.39 -13.04
N LEU A 506 -6.76 13.21 -13.94
CA LEU A 506 -7.24 11.92 -14.42
C LEU A 506 -6.71 11.54 -15.80
N GLY A 507 -5.66 12.24 -16.26
CA GLY A 507 -4.98 11.97 -17.51
C GLY A 507 -5.43 12.79 -18.71
N SER A 508 -4.58 12.77 -19.72
CA SER A 508 -4.51 13.76 -20.79
C SER A 508 -5.71 13.82 -21.75
N LYS A 509 -6.60 12.81 -21.74
CA LYS A 509 -7.80 12.76 -22.61
C LYS A 509 -9.11 13.15 -21.92
N LEU A 510 -9.11 13.35 -20.60
CA LEU A 510 -10.24 13.91 -19.86
C LEU A 510 -10.18 15.44 -19.87
N THR A 511 -11.28 16.09 -19.50
CA THR A 511 -11.40 17.55 -19.49
C THR A 511 -10.26 18.15 -18.66
N PRO A 512 -9.35 18.91 -19.28
CA PRO A 512 -8.20 19.49 -18.58
C PRO A 512 -8.65 20.49 -17.52
N VAL A 513 -7.98 20.44 -16.37
CA VAL A 513 -8.15 21.46 -15.31
C VAL A 513 -7.46 22.76 -15.71
N LEU A 514 -6.33 22.65 -16.43
CA LEU A 514 -5.61 23.78 -17.02
C LEU A 514 -5.38 23.49 -18.50
N SER A 515 -5.70 24.46 -19.35
CA SER A 515 -5.66 24.34 -20.81
C SER A 515 -4.87 25.50 -21.42
N ASP A 516 -3.84 25.17 -22.19
CA ASP A 516 -3.01 26.12 -22.96
C ASP A 516 -2.58 27.36 -22.16
N ILE A 517 -2.08 27.12 -20.94
CA ILE A 517 -1.60 28.20 -20.07
C ILE A 517 -0.25 28.69 -20.59
N ASN A 518 -0.19 29.98 -20.94
CA ASN A 518 1.02 30.70 -21.29
C ASN A 518 1.14 31.91 -20.35
N LEU A 519 2.17 31.93 -19.51
CA LEU A 519 2.31 32.94 -18.47
C LEU A 519 3.79 33.24 -18.21
N VAL A 520 4.11 34.51 -18.01
CA VAL A 520 5.39 34.94 -17.47
C VAL A 520 5.14 35.61 -16.13
N ILE A 521 5.78 35.10 -15.08
CA ILE A 521 5.79 35.65 -13.73
C ILE A 521 7.16 36.35 -13.56
N PRO A 522 7.17 37.68 -13.46
CA PRO A 522 8.41 38.44 -13.36
C PRO A 522 9.11 38.20 -12.03
N GLN A 523 10.43 38.15 -12.08
CA GLN A 523 11.31 38.04 -10.91
C GLN A 523 11.14 39.26 -10.00
N ASN A 524 11.24 39.05 -8.67
CA ASN A 524 11.23 40.11 -7.65
C ASN A 524 9.95 40.98 -7.67
N LYS A 525 8.85 40.39 -8.12
CA LYS A 525 7.56 41.05 -8.33
C LYS A 525 6.43 40.21 -7.76
N VAL A 526 5.34 40.88 -7.42
CA VAL A 526 4.14 40.23 -6.88
C VAL A 526 3.14 39.97 -8.00
N THR A 527 2.83 38.69 -8.23
CA THR A 527 1.83 38.25 -9.20
C THR A 527 0.61 37.67 -8.48
N ALA A 528 -0.55 38.31 -8.64
CA ALA A 528 -1.82 37.84 -8.12
C ALA A 528 -2.57 36.97 -9.14
N ILE A 529 -3.04 35.79 -8.74
CA ILE A 529 -3.88 34.91 -9.55
C ILE A 529 -5.30 34.96 -9.02
N VAL A 530 -6.24 35.42 -9.84
CA VAL A 530 -7.65 35.61 -9.49
C VAL A 530 -8.57 34.84 -10.41
N GLY A 531 -9.76 34.48 -9.92
CA GLY A 531 -10.73 33.73 -10.73
C GLY A 531 -11.79 33.05 -9.89
N ALA A 532 -12.83 32.54 -10.54
CA ALA A 532 -13.91 31.80 -9.89
C ALA A 532 -13.40 30.56 -9.11
N SER A 533 -14.20 30.08 -8.17
CA SER A 533 -13.91 28.80 -7.51
C SER A 533 -13.88 27.67 -8.55
N GLY A 534 -12.90 26.77 -8.42
CA GLY A 534 -12.71 25.68 -9.37
C GLY A 534 -12.04 26.05 -10.71
N SER A 535 -11.58 27.29 -10.90
CA SER A 535 -10.92 27.68 -12.16
C SER A 535 -9.51 27.11 -12.38
N GLY A 536 -8.92 26.46 -11.36
CA GLY A 536 -7.60 25.81 -11.46
C GLY A 536 -6.46 26.49 -10.69
N LYS A 537 -6.74 27.55 -9.90
CA LYS A 537 -5.75 28.38 -9.18
C LYS A 537 -4.77 27.59 -8.30
N THR A 538 -5.29 26.84 -7.33
CA THR A 538 -4.50 25.94 -6.47
C THR A 538 -3.73 24.89 -7.27
N THR A 539 -4.29 24.42 -8.39
CA THR A 539 -3.63 23.44 -9.26
C THR A 539 -2.42 24.06 -9.97
N LEU A 540 -2.52 25.33 -10.38
CA LEU A 540 -1.40 26.07 -10.95
C LEU A 540 -0.27 26.24 -9.92
N ILE A 541 -0.58 26.62 -8.68
CA ILE A 541 0.42 26.67 -7.59
C ILE A 541 1.09 25.31 -7.39
N LYS A 542 0.30 24.21 -7.33
CA LYS A 542 0.85 22.84 -7.18
C LYS A 542 1.81 22.46 -8.30
N LEU A 543 1.57 22.90 -9.53
CA LEU A 543 2.48 22.68 -10.66
C LEU A 543 3.75 23.53 -10.56
N LEU A 544 3.63 24.80 -10.14
CA LEU A 544 4.80 25.68 -9.92
C LEU A 544 5.73 25.17 -8.81
N MET A 545 5.18 24.48 -7.81
CA MET A 545 5.95 23.82 -6.75
C MET A 545 6.59 22.49 -7.20
N GLY A 546 6.32 22.02 -8.42
CA GLY A 546 6.81 20.74 -8.93
C GLY A 546 6.12 19.51 -8.34
N ASN A 547 4.95 19.66 -7.68
CA ASN A 547 4.24 18.52 -7.08
C ASN A 547 3.61 17.60 -8.13
N TYR A 548 3.36 18.12 -9.32
CA TYR A 548 2.90 17.36 -10.49
C TYR A 548 3.64 17.82 -11.73
N LEU A 549 3.66 16.94 -12.73
CA LEU A 549 4.18 17.24 -14.05
C LEU A 549 3.02 17.57 -15.00
N PRO A 550 3.17 18.56 -15.91
CA PRO A 550 2.16 18.86 -16.91
C PRO A 550 2.01 17.72 -17.93
N ASP A 551 0.83 17.54 -18.51
CA ASP A 551 0.58 16.57 -19.58
C ASP A 551 1.20 17.02 -20.92
N LYS A 552 1.18 18.34 -21.17
CA LYS A 552 1.83 19.02 -22.30
C LYS A 552 2.35 20.38 -21.85
N GLY A 553 3.36 20.89 -22.55
CA GLY A 553 4.01 22.14 -22.19
C GLY A 553 5.05 21.95 -21.10
N ARG A 554 5.59 23.06 -20.58
CA ARG A 554 6.67 23.05 -19.58
C ARG A 554 6.62 24.29 -18.70
N VAL A 555 7.19 24.15 -17.51
CA VAL A 555 7.43 25.24 -16.56
C VAL A 555 8.93 25.46 -16.48
N LYS A 556 9.38 26.70 -16.66
CA LYS A 556 10.80 27.06 -16.58
C LYS A 556 11.05 28.10 -15.52
N ILE A 557 12.21 28.01 -14.88
CA ILE A 557 12.78 29.06 -14.02
C ILE A 557 13.96 29.67 -14.79
N GLY A 558 13.76 30.88 -15.30
CA GLY A 558 14.65 31.49 -16.29
C GLY A 558 14.66 30.69 -17.59
N HIS A 559 15.78 29.98 -17.82
CA HIS A 559 15.97 29.10 -18.97
C HIS A 559 15.90 27.61 -18.61
N LEU A 560 15.91 27.27 -17.32
CA LEU A 560 15.95 25.90 -16.82
C LEU A 560 14.53 25.32 -16.74
N ASP A 561 14.33 24.13 -17.28
CA ASP A 561 13.07 23.39 -17.10
C ASP A 561 12.97 22.90 -15.66
N LEU A 562 11.82 23.10 -15.01
CA LEU A 562 11.58 22.69 -13.63
C LEU A 562 11.78 21.17 -13.45
N THR A 563 11.57 20.38 -14.50
CA THR A 563 11.77 18.92 -14.49
C THR A 563 13.24 18.50 -14.38
N HIS A 564 14.18 19.41 -14.65
CA HIS A 564 15.62 19.17 -14.50
C HIS A 564 16.20 19.74 -13.20
N ILE A 565 15.38 20.43 -12.39
CA ILE A 565 15.80 20.97 -11.10
C ILE A 565 15.53 19.93 -10.02
N ASN A 566 16.48 19.72 -9.12
CA ASN A 566 16.28 18.80 -8.00
C ASN A 566 15.08 19.25 -7.14
N PRO A 567 14.06 18.40 -6.90
CA PRO A 567 12.85 18.81 -6.17
C PRO A 567 13.11 19.29 -4.74
N ARG A 568 14.10 18.71 -4.02
CA ARG A 568 14.47 19.15 -2.67
C ARG A 568 15.05 20.56 -2.70
N PHE A 569 15.95 20.81 -3.64
CA PHE A 569 16.56 22.12 -3.82
C PHE A 569 15.51 23.16 -4.21
N TRP A 570 14.67 22.87 -5.20
CA TRP A 570 13.58 23.78 -5.60
C TRP A 570 12.71 24.14 -4.40
N ARG A 571 12.26 23.13 -3.65
CA ARG A 571 11.46 23.35 -2.45
C ARG A 571 12.23 24.10 -1.38
N SER A 572 13.53 23.92 -1.20
CA SER A 572 14.30 24.72 -0.23
C SER A 572 14.31 26.22 -0.57
N LYS A 573 14.19 26.57 -1.85
CA LYS A 573 14.07 27.96 -2.32
C LYS A 573 12.66 28.53 -2.28
N CYS A 574 11.65 27.71 -1.96
CA CYS A 574 10.24 28.08 -1.95
C CYS A 574 9.68 28.18 -0.51
N GLY A 575 8.97 29.26 -0.20
CA GLY A 575 8.08 29.37 0.97
C GLY A 575 6.63 29.26 0.54
N ILE A 576 5.86 28.44 1.24
CA ILE A 576 4.56 27.99 0.78
C ILE A 576 3.55 28.09 1.91
N VAL A 577 2.38 28.64 1.61
CA VAL A 577 1.19 28.56 2.46
C VAL A 577 0.05 28.04 1.58
N MET A 578 -0.32 26.77 1.77
CA MET A 578 -1.45 26.15 1.07
C MET A 578 -2.76 26.46 1.80
N GLN A 579 -3.89 26.41 1.09
CA GLN A 579 -5.24 26.57 1.65
C GLN A 579 -5.47 25.62 2.84
N GLU A 580 -5.06 24.36 2.71
CA GLU A 580 -5.06 23.36 3.77
C GLU A 580 -3.63 23.07 4.25
N GLY A 581 -3.23 23.67 5.37
CA GLY A 581 -1.93 23.40 6.01
C GLY A 581 -2.03 22.44 7.19
N TYR A 582 -0.91 21.77 7.49
CA TYR A 582 -0.77 20.83 8.60
C TYR A 582 0.17 21.38 9.68
N LEU A 583 -0.26 21.28 10.95
CA LEU A 583 0.57 21.54 12.12
C LEU A 583 0.87 20.20 12.81
N PHE A 584 2.13 19.99 13.15
CA PHE A 584 2.59 18.80 13.86
C PHE A 584 2.29 18.92 15.35
N SER A 585 2.15 17.78 16.02
CA SER A 585 1.97 17.73 17.48
C SER A 585 3.28 17.96 18.23
N GLU A 586 3.82 19.16 18.02
CA GLU A 586 5.13 19.65 18.44
C GLU A 586 4.98 21.07 19.00
N SER A 587 6.06 21.67 19.49
CA SER A 587 6.03 23.06 19.98
C SER A 587 5.68 24.07 18.88
N VAL A 588 5.25 25.26 19.26
CA VAL A 588 5.06 26.38 18.30
C VAL A 588 6.38 26.68 17.58
N ALA A 589 7.51 26.68 18.29
CA ALA A 589 8.82 26.88 17.72
C ALA A 589 9.14 25.86 16.61
N GLU A 590 9.01 24.56 16.89
CA GLU A 590 9.27 23.47 15.93
C GLU A 590 8.28 23.51 14.74
N ASN A 591 7.04 23.94 14.98
CA ASN A 591 6.08 24.13 13.90
C ASN A 591 6.43 25.30 12.96
N ILE A 592 7.06 26.37 13.46
CA ILE A 592 7.52 27.49 12.62
C ILE A 592 8.84 27.15 11.95
N ALA A 593 9.82 26.67 12.71
CA ALA A 593 11.18 26.31 12.26
C ALA A 593 11.26 24.85 11.78
N ILE A 594 10.31 24.43 10.96
CA ILE A 594 10.20 23.03 10.56
C ILE A 594 11.42 22.55 9.78
N GLY A 595 12.00 21.43 10.23
CA GLY A 595 13.18 20.83 9.60
C GLY A 595 14.52 21.50 9.93
N ASP A 596 14.53 22.42 10.90
CA ASP A 596 15.73 23.02 11.45
C ASP A 596 15.99 22.41 12.84
N ASP A 597 17.08 21.64 12.99
CA ASP A 597 17.41 20.99 14.27
C ASP A 597 17.85 22.01 15.32
N ASP A 598 18.49 23.11 14.89
CA ASP A 598 19.00 24.20 15.73
C ASP A 598 18.24 25.50 15.42
N ILE A 599 17.12 25.72 16.09
CA ILE A 599 16.22 26.85 15.83
C ILE A 599 16.91 28.20 16.10
N ASP A 600 17.03 29.03 15.06
CA ASP A 600 17.47 30.42 15.16
C ASP A 600 16.36 31.27 15.79
N LYS A 601 16.61 31.72 17.02
CA LYS A 601 15.66 32.50 17.81
C LYS A 601 15.36 33.86 17.19
N GLU A 602 16.36 34.56 16.65
CA GLU A 602 16.12 35.89 16.05
C GLU A 602 15.24 35.77 14.83
N ARG A 603 15.53 34.77 13.99
CA ARG A 603 14.73 34.45 12.81
C ARG A 603 13.33 34.00 13.16
N LEU A 604 13.17 33.21 14.23
CA LEU A 604 11.88 32.78 14.77
C LEU A 604 11.03 33.96 15.25
N TYR A 605 11.60 34.87 16.04
CA TYR A 605 10.89 36.05 16.53
C TYR A 605 10.51 36.99 15.39
N ASN A 606 11.41 37.22 14.44
CA ASN A 606 11.13 38.03 13.25
C ASN A 606 9.99 37.41 12.42
N ALA A 607 10.01 36.10 12.20
CA ALA A 607 8.95 35.41 11.47
C ALA A 607 7.59 35.51 12.18
N ALA A 608 7.56 35.39 13.50
CA ALA A 608 6.36 35.55 14.31
C ALA A 608 5.83 36.99 14.32
N ALA A 609 6.73 37.99 14.30
CA ALA A 609 6.38 39.40 14.20
C ALA A 609 5.78 39.73 12.82
N ILE A 610 6.38 39.24 11.74
CA ILE A 610 5.87 39.43 10.37
C ILE A 610 4.47 38.82 10.23
N ALA A 611 4.25 37.63 10.79
CA ALA A 611 2.95 36.96 10.78
C ALA A 611 1.96 37.47 11.84
N ASN A 612 2.32 38.51 12.60
CA ASN A 612 1.53 39.10 13.67
C ASN A 612 0.97 38.06 14.65
N ILE A 613 1.82 37.15 15.13
CA ILE A 613 1.42 36.07 16.06
C ILE A 613 2.25 36.04 17.34
N HIS A 614 3.28 36.88 17.45
CA HIS A 614 4.17 36.94 18.61
C HIS A 614 3.40 37.12 19.93
N ASP A 615 2.52 38.12 20.02
CA ASP A 615 1.78 38.42 21.26
C ASP A 615 0.90 37.26 21.71
N PHE A 616 0.22 36.59 20.76
CA PHE A 616 -0.55 35.39 21.07
C PHE A 616 0.34 34.25 21.59
N ILE A 617 1.55 34.09 21.03
CA ILE A 617 2.47 33.05 21.48
C ILE A 617 2.95 33.35 22.91
N GLU A 618 3.27 34.60 23.23
CA GLU A 618 3.67 35.03 24.59
C GLU A 618 2.56 34.86 25.63
N GLU A 619 1.28 34.94 25.21
CA GLU A 619 0.13 34.64 26.08
C GLU A 619 -0.01 33.14 26.40
N LEU A 620 0.63 32.25 25.65
CA LEU A 620 0.57 30.82 25.91
C LEU A 620 1.37 30.45 27.17
N PRO A 621 0.95 29.44 27.96
CA PRO A 621 1.59 29.09 29.23
C PRO A 621 3.09 28.79 29.15
N SER A 622 3.60 28.39 27.99
CA SER A 622 5.02 28.10 27.76
C SER A 622 5.59 28.84 26.56
N GLY A 623 4.94 29.93 26.13
CA GLY A 623 5.40 30.72 25.00
C GLY A 623 5.56 29.87 23.74
N TYR A 624 6.70 30.03 23.08
CA TYR A 624 7.12 29.25 21.90
C TYR A 624 7.29 27.74 22.15
N ASN A 625 7.48 27.31 23.40
CA ASN A 625 7.60 25.89 23.76
C ASN A 625 6.24 25.23 24.01
N THR A 626 5.15 25.97 23.88
CA THR A 626 3.81 25.41 24.02
C THR A 626 3.56 24.37 22.94
N VAL A 627 3.23 23.14 23.35
CA VAL A 627 2.95 22.05 22.42
C VAL A 627 1.55 22.23 21.84
N ILE A 628 1.48 22.27 20.51
CA ILE A 628 0.23 22.32 19.77
C ILE A 628 -0.31 20.89 19.69
N GLY A 629 -1.52 20.63 20.19
CA GLY A 629 -2.08 19.27 20.16
C GLY A 629 -2.51 18.81 18.76
N LYS A 630 -3.12 17.62 18.67
CA LYS A 630 -3.46 16.96 17.39
C LYS A 630 -4.26 17.91 16.48
N GLU A 631 -3.81 18.09 15.24
CA GLU A 631 -4.39 18.98 14.22
C GLU A 631 -4.48 20.49 14.58
N GLY A 632 -3.82 20.94 15.64
CA GLY A 632 -3.96 22.33 16.10
C GLY A 632 -4.91 22.52 17.29
N SER A 633 -5.25 21.46 18.04
CA SER A 633 -6.16 21.58 19.18
C SER A 633 -5.67 22.65 20.17
N GLY A 634 -6.51 23.66 20.43
CA GLY A 634 -6.16 24.84 21.24
C GLY A 634 -5.81 26.09 20.44
N ILE A 635 -5.82 26.02 19.10
CA ILE A 635 -5.48 27.13 18.21
C ILE A 635 -6.63 27.37 17.21
N SER A 636 -7.01 28.63 17.01
CA SER A 636 -8.03 29.03 16.03
C SER A 636 -7.52 28.87 14.59
N GLN A 637 -8.44 28.78 13.62
CA GLN A 637 -8.06 28.66 12.20
C GLN A 637 -7.19 29.84 11.72
N GLY A 638 -7.48 31.06 12.18
CA GLY A 638 -6.67 32.24 11.87
C GLY A 638 -5.28 32.20 12.52
N GLN A 639 -5.16 31.73 13.76
CA GLN A 639 -3.85 31.52 14.39
C GLN A 639 -3.06 30.41 13.67
N LYS A 640 -3.71 29.32 13.28
CA LYS A 640 -3.10 28.26 12.46
C LYS A 640 -2.54 28.82 11.15
N GLN A 641 -3.31 29.65 10.44
CA GLN A 641 -2.82 30.32 9.22
C GLN A 641 -1.61 31.21 9.50
N ARG A 642 -1.62 32.01 10.58
CA ARG A 642 -0.48 32.83 10.97
C ARG A 642 0.77 32.01 11.29
N ILE A 643 0.64 30.85 11.93
CA ILE A 643 1.78 29.92 12.15
C ILE A 643 2.33 29.42 10.81
N LEU A 644 1.47 29.09 9.85
CA LEU A 644 1.90 28.66 8.51
C LEU A 644 2.59 29.79 7.73
N ILE A 645 2.12 31.04 7.87
CA ILE A 645 2.78 32.22 7.31
C ILE A 645 4.15 32.41 7.97
N ALA A 646 4.22 32.36 9.31
CA ALA A 646 5.49 32.44 10.04
C ALA A 646 6.46 31.33 9.58
N ARG A 647 5.99 30.11 9.35
CA ARG A 647 6.79 29.01 8.79
C ARG A 647 7.38 29.34 7.42
N ALA A 648 6.56 29.90 6.52
CA ALA A 648 7.02 30.30 5.19
C ALA A 648 8.04 31.45 5.25
N VAL A 649 7.82 32.41 6.16
CA VAL A 649 8.72 33.56 6.39
C VAL A 649 10.03 33.12 7.05
N TYR A 650 9.96 32.26 8.06
CA TYR A 650 11.12 31.70 8.75
C TYR A 650 12.06 31.12 7.71
N LYS A 651 11.59 30.33 6.76
CA LYS A 651 12.41 29.74 5.69
C LYS A 651 13.21 30.73 4.82
N SER A 652 12.90 32.02 4.83
CA SER A 652 13.55 33.08 4.03
C SER A 652 13.78 32.67 2.57
N PRO A 653 12.71 32.34 1.83
CA PRO A 653 12.80 31.81 0.47
C PRO A 653 13.04 32.91 -0.58
N ASP A 654 13.47 32.50 -1.77
CA ASP A 654 13.58 33.35 -2.96
C ASP A 654 12.23 33.45 -3.71
N PHE A 655 11.42 32.39 -3.62
CA PHE A 655 10.09 32.27 -4.23
C PHE A 655 9.03 32.03 -3.16
N ILE A 656 7.90 32.74 -3.24
CA ILE A 656 6.80 32.62 -2.28
C ILE A 656 5.50 32.25 -3.01
N PHE A 657 4.81 31.22 -2.54
CA PHE A 657 3.54 30.74 -3.08
C PHE A 657 2.47 30.71 -1.99
N PHE A 658 1.51 31.63 -2.05
CA PHE A 658 0.39 31.70 -1.12
C PHE A 658 -0.92 31.34 -1.80
N ASP A 659 -1.63 30.36 -1.26
CA ASP A 659 -2.94 29.92 -1.71
C ASP A 659 -4.00 30.25 -0.65
N GLU A 660 -4.73 31.35 -0.84
CA GLU A 660 -5.77 31.82 0.09
C GLU A 660 -5.27 32.00 1.55
N ALA A 661 -4.00 32.37 1.73
CA ALA A 661 -3.33 32.38 3.03
C ALA A 661 -3.99 33.25 4.11
N THR A 662 -4.81 34.24 3.74
CA THR A 662 -5.48 35.16 4.67
C THR A 662 -6.99 34.99 4.77
N ASN A 663 -7.56 33.94 4.15
CA ASN A 663 -9.01 33.80 4.08
C ASN A 663 -9.68 33.65 5.46
N SER A 664 -8.98 33.07 6.44
CA SER A 664 -9.51 32.82 7.80
C SER A 664 -9.02 33.84 8.85
N LEU A 665 -8.45 34.96 8.41
CA LEU A 665 -8.00 36.05 9.28
C LEU A 665 -9.06 37.14 9.41
N ASP A 666 -9.20 37.69 10.61
CA ASP A 666 -9.96 38.91 10.86
C ASP A 666 -9.32 40.13 10.17
N ALA A 667 -10.11 41.15 9.88
CA ALA A 667 -9.69 42.29 9.06
C ALA A 667 -8.52 43.11 9.65
N ASN A 668 -8.45 43.22 10.98
CA ASN A 668 -7.40 43.97 11.66
C ASN A 668 -6.06 43.24 11.55
N ASN A 669 -6.03 41.95 11.95
CA ASN A 669 -4.82 41.13 11.82
C ASN A 669 -4.38 41.01 10.37
N GLU A 670 -5.31 40.84 9.42
CA GLU A 670 -4.96 40.78 8.00
C GLU A 670 -4.23 42.04 7.53
N SER A 671 -4.77 43.22 7.82
CA SER A 671 -4.22 44.48 7.30
C SER A 671 -2.78 44.68 7.78
N GLU A 672 -2.51 44.34 9.05
CA GLU A 672 -1.17 44.40 9.62
C GLU A 672 -0.23 43.35 9.02
N ILE A 673 -0.69 42.12 8.85
CA ILE A 673 0.08 41.03 8.24
C ILE A 673 0.42 41.36 6.79
N MET A 674 -0.54 41.87 6.01
CA MET A 674 -0.31 42.28 4.63
C MET A 674 0.75 43.36 4.54
N ARG A 675 0.70 44.39 5.39
CA ARG A 675 1.72 45.44 5.47
C ARG A 675 3.11 44.86 5.80
N ASN A 676 3.18 43.91 6.72
CA ASN A 676 4.45 43.26 7.08
C ASN A 676 4.97 42.36 5.95
N LEU A 677 4.07 41.65 5.28
CA LEU A 677 4.38 40.78 4.15
C LEU A 677 4.82 41.57 2.93
N GLU A 678 4.23 42.73 2.63
CA GLU A 678 4.65 43.60 1.54
C GLU A 678 6.13 43.97 1.66
N ARG A 679 6.60 44.31 2.87
CA ARG A 679 8.03 44.54 3.15
C ARG A 679 8.86 43.27 2.98
N PHE A 680 8.32 42.13 3.40
CA PHE A 680 9.00 40.85 3.22
C PHE A 680 9.06 40.41 1.75
N PHE A 681 8.13 40.85 0.90
CA PHE A 681 8.10 40.53 -0.53
C PHE A 681 9.14 41.31 -1.34
N GLU A 682 9.69 42.40 -0.80
CA GLU A 682 10.76 43.15 -1.47
C GLU A 682 11.95 42.25 -1.81
N GLY A 683 12.32 42.25 -3.09
CA GLY A 683 13.42 41.43 -3.61
C GLY A 683 13.11 39.94 -3.78
N ARG A 684 11.84 39.52 -3.68
CA ARG A 684 11.40 38.12 -3.81
C ARG A 684 10.34 37.96 -4.90
N THR A 685 10.30 36.78 -5.52
CA THR A 685 9.27 36.47 -6.53
C THR A 685 8.06 35.86 -5.84
N VAL A 686 6.90 36.53 -5.93
CA VAL A 686 5.74 36.19 -5.10
C VAL A 686 4.53 35.88 -5.98
N VAL A 687 3.91 34.73 -5.74
CA VAL A 687 2.70 34.29 -6.42
C VAL A 687 1.61 34.08 -5.38
N VAL A 688 0.54 34.88 -5.46
CA VAL A 688 -0.56 34.84 -4.49
C VAL A 688 -1.86 34.54 -5.20
N VAL A 689 -2.54 33.48 -4.78
CA VAL A 689 -3.96 33.26 -5.11
C VAL A 689 -4.78 34.00 -4.08
N ALA A 690 -5.37 35.12 -4.51
CA ALA A 690 -6.12 36.01 -3.64
C ALA A 690 -7.61 35.99 -3.98
N HIS A 691 -8.42 35.98 -2.93
CA HIS A 691 -9.85 36.25 -2.98
C HIS A 691 -10.21 37.60 -2.37
N ARG A 692 -9.25 38.34 -1.80
CA ARG A 692 -9.47 39.68 -1.21
C ARG A 692 -8.89 40.77 -2.12
N LEU A 693 -9.67 41.84 -2.31
CA LEU A 693 -9.37 42.89 -3.28
C LEU A 693 -8.08 43.66 -2.95
N SER A 694 -7.79 43.88 -1.66
CA SER A 694 -6.59 44.59 -1.19
C SER A 694 -5.29 43.95 -1.69
N THR A 695 -5.18 42.62 -1.54
CA THR A 695 -4.00 41.86 -2.00
C THR A 695 -3.85 41.87 -3.52
N VAL A 696 -4.97 41.92 -4.25
CA VAL A 696 -4.98 41.95 -5.71
C VAL A 696 -4.64 43.35 -6.24
N GLN A 697 -5.14 44.39 -5.58
CA GLN A 697 -4.94 45.79 -5.99
C GLN A 697 -3.47 46.19 -5.97
N ASN A 698 -2.72 45.70 -4.97
CA ASN A 698 -1.31 46.03 -4.78
C ASN A 698 -0.34 45.16 -5.59
N ALA A 699 -0.84 44.17 -6.36
CA ALA A 699 0.01 43.29 -7.14
C ALA A 699 0.58 44.01 -8.38
N ASP A 700 1.86 43.78 -8.69
CA ASP A 700 2.50 44.30 -9.89
C ASP A 700 1.87 43.71 -11.17
N GLN A 701 1.43 42.46 -11.10
CA GLN A 701 0.76 41.75 -12.18
C GLN A 701 -0.43 40.97 -11.64
N ILE A 702 -1.55 41.02 -12.35
CA ILE A 702 -2.75 40.24 -12.07
C ILE A 702 -3.00 39.30 -13.25
N VAL A 703 -3.24 38.03 -12.95
CA VAL A 703 -3.56 36.97 -13.90
C VAL A 703 -4.95 36.44 -13.60
N VAL A 704 -5.84 36.58 -14.57
CA VAL A 704 -7.25 36.19 -14.41
C VAL A 704 -7.46 34.83 -15.05
N LEU A 705 -7.84 33.85 -14.24
CA LEU A 705 -8.04 32.45 -14.61
C LEU A 705 -9.54 32.10 -14.60
N ASP A 706 -10.09 31.75 -15.77
CA ASP A 706 -11.45 31.25 -15.93
C ASP A 706 -11.46 29.89 -16.64
N LYS A 707 -12.18 28.92 -16.09
CA LYS A 707 -12.34 27.56 -16.65
C LYS A 707 -11.00 26.94 -17.12
N GLY A 708 -9.94 27.12 -16.34
CA GLY A 708 -8.63 26.56 -16.66
C GLY A 708 -7.85 27.29 -17.76
N LYS A 709 -8.24 28.50 -18.15
CA LYS A 709 -7.53 29.33 -19.14
C LYS A 709 -7.24 30.71 -18.58
N ILE A 710 -6.14 31.31 -19.01
CA ILE A 710 -5.86 32.73 -18.73
C ILE A 710 -6.72 33.55 -19.70
N VAL A 711 -7.58 34.41 -19.15
CA VAL A 711 -8.46 35.28 -19.95
C VAL A 711 -7.94 36.70 -20.03
N GLU A 712 -7.30 37.20 -18.97
CA GLU A 712 -6.76 38.56 -18.89
C GLU A 712 -5.46 38.58 -18.09
N THR A 713 -4.57 39.51 -18.40
CA THR A 713 -3.33 39.76 -17.67
C THR A 713 -2.97 41.24 -17.76
N GLY A 714 -2.61 41.86 -16.64
CA GLY A 714 -2.25 43.28 -16.57
C GLY A 714 -2.17 43.75 -15.12
N ASN A 715 -1.97 45.04 -14.89
CA ASN A 715 -2.11 45.62 -13.54
C ASN A 715 -3.57 45.97 -13.21
N HIS A 716 -3.83 46.33 -11.95
CA HIS A 716 -5.18 46.63 -11.47
C HIS A 716 -5.90 47.69 -12.31
N GLN A 717 -5.22 48.79 -12.62
CA GLN A 717 -5.82 49.91 -13.34
C GLN A 717 -6.10 49.56 -14.80
N GLU A 718 -5.20 48.84 -15.46
CA GLU A 718 -5.35 48.35 -16.83
C GLU A 718 -6.57 47.43 -16.95
N LEU A 719 -6.70 46.45 -16.06
CA LEU A 719 -7.78 45.48 -16.11
C LEU A 719 -9.15 46.10 -15.76
N LEU A 720 -9.20 47.06 -14.84
CA LEU A 720 -10.44 47.82 -14.57
C LEU A 720 -10.88 48.64 -15.79
N ASN A 721 -9.93 49.29 -16.48
CA ASN A 721 -10.23 50.08 -17.67
C ASN A 721 -10.70 49.21 -18.84
N GLN A 722 -10.22 47.97 -18.95
CA GLN A 722 -10.66 47.00 -19.96
C GLN A 722 -12.10 46.51 -19.76
N LYS A 723 -12.65 46.64 -18.54
CA LYS A 723 -14.03 46.23 -18.18
C LYS A 723 -14.36 44.77 -18.57
N GLY A 724 -13.38 43.88 -18.53
CA GLY A 724 -13.57 42.46 -18.83
C GLY A 724 -13.99 41.61 -17.62
N TYR A 725 -13.47 40.39 -17.53
CA TYR A 725 -13.89 39.43 -16.49
C TYR A 725 -13.42 39.88 -15.11
N TYR A 726 -12.20 40.43 -15.02
CA TYR A 726 -11.67 41.03 -13.80
C TYR A 726 -12.59 42.10 -13.22
N TYR A 727 -13.04 43.04 -14.04
CA TYR A 727 -13.97 44.08 -13.62
C TYR A 727 -15.26 43.49 -13.04
N THR A 728 -15.78 42.44 -13.67
CA THR A 728 -16.97 41.72 -13.16
C THR A 728 -16.71 41.08 -11.79
N LEU A 729 -15.54 40.44 -11.60
CA LEU A 729 -15.15 39.88 -10.30
C LEU A 729 -15.06 40.95 -9.21
N VAL A 730 -14.41 42.09 -9.51
CA VAL A 730 -14.27 43.22 -8.58
C VAL A 730 -15.63 43.82 -8.23
N LYS A 731 -16.48 44.06 -9.25
CA LYS A 731 -17.85 44.57 -9.05
C LYS A 731 -18.66 43.67 -8.12
N ASN A 732 -18.60 42.36 -8.34
CA ASN A 732 -19.29 41.38 -7.52
C ASN A 732 -18.75 41.33 -6.08
N GLN A 733 -17.43 41.49 -5.88
CA GLN A 733 -16.84 41.53 -4.54
C GLN A 733 -17.21 42.79 -3.74
N LEU A 734 -17.38 43.92 -4.42
CA LEU A 734 -17.74 45.19 -3.79
C LEU A 734 -19.25 45.31 -3.51
N ASN A 735 -20.06 44.30 -3.84
CA ASN A 735 -21.54 44.37 -3.79
C ASN A 735 -22.09 45.67 -4.43
N LEU A 736 -21.43 46.18 -5.47
CA LEU A 736 -21.89 47.34 -6.22
C LEU A 736 -23.02 46.89 -7.16
N SER A 737 -24.21 46.68 -6.59
CA SER A 737 -25.46 46.58 -7.32
C SER A 737 -25.77 47.94 -7.93
N GLU A 738 -25.74 47.96 -9.27
CA GLU A 738 -26.14 49.00 -10.24
C GLU A 738 -25.86 50.47 -9.96
#